data_AF-A0A925CB20-F1
#
_entry.id   AF-A0A925CB20-F1
#
_cell.length_a   1.000
_cell.length_b   1.000
_cell.length_c   1.000
_cell.angle_alpha   90.00
_cell.angle_beta   90.00
_cell.angle_gamma   90.00
#
_symmetry.space_group_name_H-M   'P 1'
#
loop_
_entity.id
_entity.type
_entity.pdbx_description
1 polymer ?
#
loop_
_entity_poly.entity_id
_entity_poly.type
_entity_poly.pdbx_seq_one_letter_code
_entity_poly.pdbx_strand_id
1 'polypeptide(L)'
;MVRTRPVAGLLMVCGGVIGFAALGAGGAGASISGTAPITMDVQLGPAVSLMPEMDGDGAPAALGLELRTGFVDTAEPVGGLEKLAGQAGHFVVQLSGPITPARRTALEGAGIVLGDYLPANAWVVRMEGADAEKVAALGGEGGFVRWHSPFLGDWKIDPEVGARAYTTDQRITMHKAGRLGLVVTMFDGLRGGDVLDRLAAMPGVAIQWHEVQQGNMTVCLSMDAADLMSLGAMDEVQFVEDAPELTERNSTTRWIIQSNVTNDTPLYDNGLHGEGQIVGVLDSNVDRNHCSFVDTVPIGPGHRKIVAYNGGAGAQFHGTHVAGTAVGDAGNNTDTRGLAYMGKLAWGPIPGFGETSILTALNTHHNQGARVHTNSWGNDGTTAYDALCRGFDVFQYNNEDDVVTLAVTNLSQLKNPENAKNLLAVGNSQDTPSQGNHCTGGTGPTADGRRKPEVYAPGCNTNSAQSGSSCGVAQATGTSMATPAVAGISMMVRQYFMDGFYPGGVAGGGVAFTPSGALIKSIVINSSVDMTGPAGYPSNQEGWGRVLIDNALFFADDTRKLQIHDQRNADGLSTGGEVVLTANVVSSSLPLRFTLVTTEPAGAANASNPVVNDLDLVVTSPNGDVYKGNVFTGGQSATGGLRDQKNNVEQVHLTTPTPGTWTITVSGAAVNVGPQGFAVAITGDVVSGPVPVSVSFVGTVPGLVLPHTEVPVTVQIRPGDDTLVDGSPELHYRADPLDPFATIELVATRDDLYTATLPGFDCGDQPEFYATAEGVTSGLKSAPAGAPANTFDYEIGEIATSVVLTEDFAAAPVGWTTTGLWHHSSLCPITPTCDGGSSWMAYNQDSNCNFNNGGTNSGTMTSPMIALPPVPPGGTITMTYCSNLDTEPASSYDLAFLFIGADQLDEPSELDTWETRTVDLTSYAGQSVQLRFSFNTVDGIQNDHRGWQVDNISISAQVGQCIQPPEECVADFNDDTVISSADITAFLGAWFADLTGGTTVADVNGDLVTTSADITAFLAAWFEALVNGC
;
A
#
# COMPACT_ATOMS: atom_id res chain seq x y z
N MET A 1 53.93 -2.20 11.91
CA MET A 1 54.48 -2.10 13.28
C MET A 1 53.50 -1.27 14.11
N VAL A 2 53.19 -1.69 15.34
CA VAL A 2 52.49 -0.99 16.47
C VAL A 2 51.58 0.23 16.17
N ARG A 3 50.30 0.16 16.59
CA ARG A 3 49.29 1.24 16.56
C ARG A 3 49.59 2.40 17.54
N THR A 4 49.21 3.63 17.18
CA THR A 4 48.91 4.75 18.12
C THR A 4 47.78 5.65 17.57
N ARG A 5 47.09 6.42 18.44
CA ARG A 5 46.06 7.46 18.16
C ARG A 5 46.54 8.80 18.79
N PRO A 6 46.18 10.00 18.28
CA PRO A 6 44.97 10.73 18.72
C PRO A 6 44.24 11.53 17.59
N VAL A 7 43.64 12.70 17.86
CA VAL A 7 42.43 13.24 17.17
C VAL A 7 42.51 14.75 16.76
N ALA A 8 41.87 15.09 15.61
CA ALA A 8 41.36 16.40 15.09
C ALA A 8 42.30 17.54 14.60
N GLY A 9 41.86 18.34 13.59
CA GLY A 9 42.39 19.71 13.32
C GLY A 9 42.45 20.36 11.89
N LEU A 10 41.34 20.54 11.16
CA LEU A 10 40.95 21.61 10.17
C LEU A 10 41.93 22.36 9.19
N LEU A 11 41.41 22.67 7.97
CA LEU A 11 41.63 23.88 7.09
C LEU A 11 42.68 23.90 5.93
N MET A 12 42.21 23.96 4.65
CA MET A 12 42.94 24.37 3.39
C MET A 12 41.94 24.57 2.20
N VAL A 13 42.33 24.81 0.91
CA VAL A 13 42.99 25.98 0.23
C VAL A 13 43.25 25.66 -1.29
N CYS A 14 43.47 26.67 -2.17
CA CYS A 14 43.65 26.58 -3.65
C CYS A 14 45.02 25.97 -4.11
N GLY A 15 45.30 25.59 -5.38
CA GLY A 15 44.57 25.53 -6.67
C GLY A 15 45.50 25.75 -7.90
N GLY A 16 45.31 25.08 -9.07
CA GLY A 16 46.15 25.28 -10.29
C GLY A 16 46.00 24.25 -11.44
N VAL A 17 46.50 24.57 -12.66
CA VAL A 17 46.24 23.86 -13.96
C VAL A 17 47.51 23.28 -14.62
N ILE A 18 47.44 22.18 -15.42
CA ILE A 18 48.12 21.89 -16.73
C ILE A 18 48.35 20.36 -17.04
N GLY A 19 47.89 19.88 -18.22
CA GLY A 19 48.71 19.18 -19.26
C GLY A 19 48.97 17.64 -19.32
N PHE A 20 48.47 17.01 -20.41
CA PHE A 20 49.09 15.95 -21.28
C PHE A 20 49.39 14.47 -20.86
N ALA A 21 48.71 13.55 -21.57
CA ALA A 21 49.18 12.32 -22.29
C ALA A 21 49.73 11.01 -21.63
N ALA A 22 48.91 9.95 -21.73
CA ALA A 22 49.12 8.57 -22.27
C ALA A 22 50.45 7.77 -22.18
N LEU A 23 50.37 6.45 -21.85
CA LEU A 23 50.85 5.28 -22.67
C LEU A 23 50.85 3.88 -21.96
N GLY A 24 50.46 2.82 -22.69
CA GLY A 24 50.93 1.42 -22.56
C GLY A 24 50.23 0.43 -21.57
N ALA A 25 50.34 -0.91 -21.66
CA ALA A 25 50.10 -1.92 -22.74
C ALA A 25 50.73 -3.31 -22.42
N GLY A 26 50.06 -4.45 -22.76
CA GLY A 26 50.72 -5.69 -23.25
C GLY A 26 50.56 -7.06 -22.52
N GLY A 27 50.33 -8.14 -23.31
CA GLY A 27 50.52 -9.59 -22.98
C GLY A 27 49.29 -10.33 -22.40
N ALA A 28 48.76 -11.49 -22.87
CA ALA A 28 49.17 -12.66 -23.69
C ALA A 28 50.07 -13.71 -22.99
N GLY A 29 49.85 -15.05 -23.05
CA GLY A 29 48.79 -15.90 -23.65
C GLY A 29 49.14 -17.42 -23.68
N ALA A 30 48.32 -18.29 -24.32
CA ALA A 30 48.58 -19.71 -24.74
C ALA A 30 48.63 -20.86 -23.68
N SER A 31 48.41 -22.18 -23.97
CA SER A 31 47.64 -22.89 -25.05
C SER A 31 47.52 -24.47 -24.91
N ILE A 32 46.46 -25.05 -25.51
CA ILE A 32 46.18 -26.44 -26.04
C ILE A 32 46.18 -27.76 -25.18
N SER A 33 45.11 -28.55 -25.43
CA SER A 33 44.99 -30.05 -25.54
C SER A 33 44.22 -30.81 -24.42
N GLY A 34 43.36 -31.80 -24.70
CA GLY A 34 42.75 -32.19 -25.99
C GLY A 34 42.22 -33.63 -26.10
N THR A 35 40.91 -33.88 -25.91
CA THR A 35 40.17 -35.09 -26.37
C THR A 35 38.66 -34.91 -26.17
N ALA A 36 37.82 -35.72 -26.83
CA ALA A 36 36.36 -35.79 -26.69
C ALA A 36 35.93 -37.28 -26.83
N PRO A 37 34.75 -37.75 -26.34
CA PRO A 37 33.47 -37.37 -26.97
C PRO A 37 32.20 -37.38 -26.06
N ILE A 38 31.06 -37.01 -26.67
CA ILE A 38 29.65 -37.15 -26.21
C ILE A 38 29.25 -36.27 -25.01
N THR A 39 28.15 -35.53 -25.20
CA THR A 39 27.47 -34.72 -24.18
C THR A 39 25.97 -35.03 -24.24
N MET A 40 25.30 -35.12 -23.09
CA MET A 40 23.84 -35.02 -23.02
C MET A 40 23.42 -34.37 -21.69
N ASP A 41 22.75 -33.23 -21.85
CA ASP A 41 21.84 -32.52 -20.94
C ASP A 41 22.28 -31.87 -19.59
N VAL A 42 21.99 -30.56 -19.56
CA VAL A 42 21.49 -29.71 -18.45
C VAL A 42 22.38 -29.50 -17.20
N GLN A 43 22.94 -28.28 -17.09
CA GLN A 43 22.47 -27.30 -16.08
C GLN A 43 22.93 -25.84 -16.37
N LEU A 44 22.00 -24.90 -16.13
CA LEU A 44 22.14 -23.50 -15.68
C LEU A 44 23.35 -22.64 -16.13
N GLY A 45 23.07 -21.57 -16.90
CA GLY A 45 23.96 -20.41 -17.08
C GLY A 45 23.51 -19.20 -16.24
N PRO A 46 24.42 -18.33 -15.75
CA PRO A 46 24.10 -17.23 -14.84
C PRO A 46 23.76 -15.90 -15.51
N ALA A 47 23.08 -15.03 -14.76
CA ALA A 47 23.03 -13.57 -14.83
C ALA A 47 23.20 -12.89 -16.21
N VAL A 48 22.09 -12.44 -16.81
CA VAL A 48 22.11 -11.39 -17.85
C VAL A 48 22.55 -10.08 -17.19
N SER A 49 23.75 -9.61 -17.54
CA SER A 49 24.30 -8.35 -17.04
C SER A 49 23.65 -7.14 -17.70
N LEU A 50 23.88 -5.98 -17.08
CA LEU A 50 23.40 -4.65 -17.46
C LEU A 50 23.76 -4.25 -18.90
N MET A 51 22.98 -3.27 -19.39
CA MET A 51 23.18 -2.37 -20.55
C MET A 51 24.52 -2.42 -21.30
N PRO A 52 24.50 -2.40 -22.65
CA PRO A 52 25.68 -1.99 -23.43
C PRO A 52 26.08 -0.55 -23.05
N GLU A 53 27.34 -0.34 -22.68
CA GLU A 53 27.89 0.99 -22.44
C GLU A 53 28.03 1.79 -23.75
N MET A 54 28.09 3.13 -23.64
CA MET A 54 28.47 3.99 -24.76
C MET A 54 29.98 3.94 -24.98
N ASP A 55 30.44 3.11 -25.91
CA ASP A 55 31.86 3.05 -26.26
C ASP A 55 32.32 4.34 -26.99
N GLY A 56 33.41 4.92 -26.50
CA GLY A 56 33.84 6.28 -26.81
C GLY A 56 34.78 6.43 -28.02
N ASP A 57 34.53 5.75 -29.14
CA ASP A 57 35.21 6.06 -30.41
C ASP A 57 34.32 5.76 -31.64
N GLY A 58 34.53 6.51 -32.74
CA GLY A 58 33.54 6.75 -33.79
C GLY A 58 33.23 5.61 -34.78
N ALA A 59 32.86 4.42 -34.31
CA ALA A 59 32.40 3.29 -35.13
C ALA A 59 30.85 3.23 -35.23
N PRO A 60 30.27 2.64 -36.31
CA PRO A 60 28.81 2.53 -36.44
C PRO A 60 28.22 1.48 -35.49
N ALA A 61 26.97 1.71 -35.07
CA ALA A 61 26.18 0.77 -34.27
C ALA A 61 25.97 -0.59 -34.97
N ALA A 62 25.60 -1.60 -34.18
CA ALA A 62 25.50 -3.00 -34.60
C ALA A 62 24.71 -3.19 -35.90
N LEU A 63 25.30 -3.98 -36.82
CA LEU A 63 24.78 -4.16 -38.18
C LEU A 63 23.86 -5.39 -38.24
N GLY A 64 22.64 -5.26 -37.75
CA GLY A 64 21.62 -6.31 -37.83
C GLY A 64 20.20 -5.78 -38.01
N LEU A 65 19.25 -6.70 -38.17
CA LEU A 65 17.81 -6.42 -38.09
C LEU A 65 17.27 -6.98 -36.77
N GLU A 66 16.55 -6.15 -36.03
CA GLU A 66 15.77 -6.55 -34.86
C GLU A 66 14.34 -6.88 -35.31
N LEU A 67 13.99 -8.17 -35.33
CA LEU A 67 12.66 -8.67 -35.68
C LEU A 67 12.02 -9.30 -34.43
N ARG A 68 10.68 -9.44 -34.38
CA ARG A 68 10.01 -10.17 -33.28
C ARG A 68 10.51 -11.62 -33.15
N THR A 69 10.96 -12.22 -34.24
CA THR A 69 11.54 -13.56 -34.34
C THR A 69 13.02 -13.63 -33.95
N GLY A 70 13.62 -12.54 -33.48
CA GLY A 70 15.02 -12.45 -33.06
C GLY A 70 15.90 -11.55 -33.94
N PHE A 71 17.19 -11.54 -33.63
CA PHE A 71 18.20 -10.72 -34.32
C PHE A 71 18.74 -11.42 -35.57
N VAL A 72 18.76 -10.71 -36.70
CA VAL A 72 19.38 -11.16 -37.95
C VAL A 72 20.69 -10.39 -38.15
N ASP A 73 21.82 -11.10 -38.19
CA ASP A 73 23.11 -10.49 -38.52
C ASP A 73 23.15 -10.05 -39.99
N THR A 74 23.55 -8.80 -40.21
CA THR A 74 23.70 -8.17 -41.54
C THR A 74 25.09 -7.57 -41.75
N ALA A 75 26.07 -7.89 -40.91
CA ALA A 75 27.41 -7.32 -40.95
C ALA A 75 28.13 -7.60 -42.28
N GLU A 76 28.09 -8.85 -42.75
CA GLU A 76 28.69 -9.32 -44.01
C GLU A 76 27.90 -8.83 -45.25
N PRO A 77 28.53 -8.12 -46.20
CA PRO A 77 27.85 -7.64 -47.41
C PRO A 77 27.46 -8.77 -48.37
N VAL A 78 26.17 -8.89 -48.68
CA VAL A 78 25.66 -9.92 -49.60
C VAL A 78 25.76 -9.44 -51.05
N GLY A 79 26.75 -9.93 -51.79
CA GLY A 79 26.84 -9.69 -53.24
C GLY A 79 25.72 -10.39 -54.03
N GLY A 80 25.44 -9.92 -55.25
CA GLY A 80 24.47 -10.58 -56.13
C GLY A 80 23.03 -10.03 -56.09
N LEU A 81 22.85 -8.78 -55.67
CA LEU A 81 21.55 -8.10 -55.60
C LEU A 81 20.80 -8.13 -56.96
N GLU A 82 21.55 -8.07 -58.07
CA GLU A 82 21.03 -8.14 -59.43
C GLU A 82 20.30 -9.44 -59.77
N LYS A 83 20.55 -10.51 -59.00
CA LYS A 83 19.88 -11.82 -59.18
C LYS A 83 18.45 -11.80 -58.69
N LEU A 84 18.09 -10.87 -57.80
CA LEU A 84 16.72 -10.68 -57.30
C LEU A 84 15.84 -9.88 -58.29
N ALA A 85 16.45 -9.16 -59.24
CA ALA A 85 15.72 -8.41 -60.25
C ALA A 85 14.88 -9.35 -61.14
N GLY A 86 13.59 -9.05 -61.29
CA GLY A 86 12.63 -9.89 -61.99
C GLY A 86 12.14 -11.13 -61.22
N GLN A 87 12.57 -11.34 -59.97
CA GLN A 87 11.99 -12.39 -59.12
C GLN A 87 10.67 -11.93 -58.49
N ALA A 88 9.75 -12.89 -58.33
CA ALA A 88 8.49 -12.71 -57.62
C ALA A 88 8.67 -12.75 -56.10
N GLY A 89 7.74 -12.12 -55.38
CA GLY A 89 7.70 -12.13 -53.92
C GLY A 89 8.46 -10.98 -53.25
N HIS A 90 8.70 -11.13 -51.95
CA HIS A 90 9.17 -10.07 -51.07
C HIS A 90 10.62 -10.29 -50.60
N PHE A 91 11.40 -9.22 -50.62
CA PHE A 91 12.81 -9.18 -50.24
C PHE A 91 13.04 -8.07 -49.22
N VAL A 92 14.10 -8.18 -48.43
CA VAL A 92 14.60 -7.08 -47.58
C VAL A 92 15.88 -6.54 -48.20
N VAL A 93 15.99 -5.21 -48.30
CA VAL A 93 17.23 -4.52 -48.64
C VAL A 93 17.62 -3.56 -47.52
N GLN A 94 18.86 -3.65 -47.03
CA GLN A 94 19.41 -2.74 -46.04
C GLN A 94 20.28 -1.69 -46.72
N LEU A 95 20.02 -0.42 -46.45
CA LEU A 95 20.76 0.71 -47.02
C LEU A 95 21.98 1.05 -46.17
N SER A 96 23.04 1.62 -46.77
CA SER A 96 24.24 2.13 -46.07
C SER A 96 23.99 3.43 -45.30
N GLY A 97 22.80 3.58 -44.71
CA GLY A 97 22.30 4.75 -43.99
C GLY A 97 20.91 5.19 -44.46
N PRO A 98 20.36 6.27 -43.91
CA PRO A 98 18.96 6.66 -44.11
C PRO A 98 18.54 6.83 -45.58
N ILE A 99 17.26 6.56 -45.87
CA ILE A 99 16.71 6.82 -47.20
C ILE A 99 16.67 8.34 -47.45
N THR A 100 17.23 8.77 -48.58
CA THR A 100 17.20 10.17 -49.04
C THR A 100 16.38 10.26 -50.33
N PRO A 101 15.90 11.44 -50.75
CA PRO A 101 15.19 11.58 -52.02
C PRO A 101 15.97 11.04 -53.22
N ALA A 102 17.30 11.20 -53.23
CA ALA A 102 18.17 10.62 -54.26
C ALA A 102 18.24 9.08 -54.19
N ARG A 103 18.41 8.50 -53.00
CA ARG A 103 18.41 7.04 -52.79
C ARG A 103 17.06 6.43 -53.20
N ARG A 104 15.95 7.05 -52.78
CA ARG A 104 14.58 6.67 -53.17
C ARG A 104 14.40 6.69 -54.70
N THR A 105 14.75 7.81 -55.35
CA THR A 105 14.67 7.95 -56.81
C THR A 105 15.51 6.90 -57.55
N ALA A 106 16.66 6.49 -57.01
CA ALA A 106 17.51 5.47 -57.60
C ALA A 106 16.97 4.04 -57.42
N LEU A 107 16.37 3.72 -56.27
CA LEU A 107 15.65 2.45 -56.03
C LEU A 107 14.44 2.33 -56.97
N GLU A 108 13.57 3.35 -56.97
CA GLU A 108 12.35 3.40 -57.80
C GLU A 108 12.68 3.45 -59.30
N GLY A 109 13.74 4.17 -59.69
CA GLY A 109 14.23 4.23 -61.08
C GLY A 109 14.92 2.94 -61.57
N ALA A 110 15.34 2.06 -60.66
CA ALA A 110 15.75 0.70 -60.95
C ALA A 110 14.57 -0.28 -61.07
N GLY A 111 13.34 0.16 -60.79
CA GLY A 111 12.12 -0.66 -60.79
C GLY A 111 11.89 -1.44 -59.49
N ILE A 112 12.60 -1.10 -58.41
CA ILE A 112 12.35 -1.65 -57.08
C ILE A 112 11.18 -0.91 -56.44
N VAL A 113 10.14 -1.64 -56.03
CA VAL A 113 8.98 -1.09 -55.32
C VAL A 113 9.24 -1.15 -53.83
N LEU A 114 9.26 0.00 -53.16
CA LEU A 114 9.40 0.13 -51.71
C LEU A 114 8.07 -0.18 -51.00
N GLY A 115 8.10 -1.13 -50.06
CA GLY A 115 7.05 -1.40 -49.08
C GLY A 115 7.44 -0.84 -47.71
N ASP A 116 7.18 -1.62 -46.65
CA ASP A 116 7.39 -1.20 -45.27
C ASP A 116 8.85 -1.04 -44.86
N TYR A 117 9.08 -0.19 -43.86
CA TYR A 117 10.37 0.02 -43.22
C TYR A 117 10.66 -1.06 -42.18
N LEU A 118 11.91 -1.50 -42.12
CA LEU A 118 12.46 -2.31 -41.03
C LEU A 118 13.60 -1.52 -40.35
N PRO A 119 13.89 -1.75 -39.05
CA PRO A 119 14.99 -1.10 -38.34
C PRO A 119 16.36 -1.19 -39.05
N ALA A 120 17.32 -0.39 -38.58
CA ALA A 120 18.69 -0.31 -39.12
C ALA A 120 18.77 0.04 -40.63
N ASN A 121 17.86 0.90 -41.12
CA ASN A 121 17.80 1.38 -42.51
C ASN A 121 17.39 0.31 -43.54
N ALA A 122 16.63 -0.70 -43.13
CA ALA A 122 16.12 -1.74 -44.01
C ALA A 122 14.72 -1.43 -44.55
N TRP A 123 14.38 -2.02 -45.68
CA TRP A 123 13.09 -1.87 -46.36
C TRP A 123 12.66 -3.22 -46.93
N VAL A 124 11.39 -3.58 -46.75
CA VAL A 124 10.76 -4.63 -47.54
C VAL A 124 10.51 -4.08 -48.94
N VAL A 125 10.82 -4.88 -49.96
CA VAL A 125 10.74 -4.48 -51.37
C VAL A 125 10.24 -5.60 -52.27
N ARG A 126 9.65 -5.23 -53.42
CA ARG A 126 9.38 -6.13 -54.55
C ARG A 126 10.27 -5.76 -55.73
N MET A 127 10.74 -6.77 -56.48
CA MET A 127 11.68 -6.61 -57.59
C MET A 127 11.20 -7.17 -58.93
N GLU A 128 9.93 -7.59 -59.03
CA GLU A 128 9.30 -8.16 -60.23
C GLU A 128 9.45 -7.30 -61.51
N GLY A 129 9.37 -5.98 -61.35
CA GLY A 129 9.55 -5.00 -62.43
C GLY A 129 10.97 -4.41 -62.53
N ALA A 130 11.94 -4.95 -61.79
CA ALA A 130 13.26 -4.35 -61.64
C ALA A 130 14.24 -4.71 -62.77
N ASP A 131 15.08 -3.74 -63.11
CA ASP A 131 16.08 -3.79 -64.17
C ASP A 131 17.43 -4.27 -63.60
N ALA A 132 17.86 -5.48 -63.97
CA ALA A 132 19.03 -6.12 -63.37
C ALA A 132 20.33 -5.31 -63.50
N GLU A 133 20.52 -4.54 -64.58
CA GLU A 133 21.72 -3.71 -64.77
C GLU A 133 21.70 -2.50 -63.81
N LYS A 134 20.53 -1.88 -63.64
CA LYS A 134 20.35 -0.80 -62.65
C LYS A 134 20.42 -1.30 -61.21
N VAL A 135 19.85 -2.47 -60.92
CA VAL A 135 19.90 -3.08 -59.58
C VAL A 135 21.34 -3.45 -59.22
N ALA A 136 22.15 -3.97 -60.16
CA ALA A 136 23.58 -4.20 -59.94
C ALA A 136 24.31 -2.92 -59.49
N ALA A 137 24.01 -1.77 -60.10
CA ALA A 137 24.62 -0.50 -59.75
C ALA A 137 24.25 0.02 -58.33
N LEU A 138 23.17 -0.48 -57.72
CA LEU A 138 22.77 -0.09 -56.36
C LEU A 138 23.55 -0.83 -55.27
N GLY A 139 24.05 -2.03 -55.55
CA GLY A 139 24.90 -2.84 -54.65
C GLY A 139 26.38 -2.92 -55.07
N GLY A 140 26.75 -2.34 -56.21
CA GLY A 140 28.12 -2.31 -56.73
C GLY A 140 29.02 -1.23 -56.12
N GLU A 141 30.19 -1.01 -56.71
CA GLU A 141 31.14 0.03 -56.28
C GLU A 141 30.51 1.43 -56.42
N GLY A 142 30.42 2.16 -55.30
CA GLY A 142 29.70 3.44 -55.22
C GLY A 142 28.19 3.33 -54.99
N GLY A 143 27.65 2.10 -54.86
CA GLY A 143 26.27 1.82 -54.49
C GLY A 143 25.93 2.18 -53.03
N PHE A 144 24.69 1.93 -52.62
CA PHE A 144 24.21 2.23 -51.27
C PHE A 144 23.26 1.18 -50.67
N VAL A 145 23.00 0.06 -51.35
CA VAL A 145 22.44 -1.15 -50.73
C VAL A 145 23.62 -1.97 -50.21
N ARG A 146 23.66 -2.26 -48.90
CA ARG A 146 24.78 -2.97 -48.24
C ARG A 146 24.53 -4.45 -48.03
N TRP A 147 23.28 -4.86 -47.89
CA TRP A 147 22.87 -6.23 -47.58
C TRP A 147 21.46 -6.48 -48.13
N HIS A 148 21.15 -7.73 -48.47
CA HIS A 148 19.82 -8.15 -48.91
C HIS A 148 19.55 -9.62 -48.56
N SER A 149 18.26 -9.97 -48.52
CA SER A 149 17.76 -11.33 -48.33
C SER A 149 16.35 -11.46 -48.91
N PRO A 150 15.89 -12.65 -49.34
CA PRO A 150 14.46 -12.95 -49.37
C PRO A 150 13.82 -12.72 -47.99
N PHE A 151 12.54 -12.34 -47.97
CA PHE A 151 11.78 -12.24 -46.72
C PHE A 151 11.40 -13.66 -46.26
N LEU A 152 12.14 -14.20 -45.29
CA LEU A 152 12.05 -15.62 -44.92
C LEU A 152 10.73 -15.97 -44.25
N GLY A 153 10.24 -17.20 -44.48
CA GLY A 153 9.00 -17.70 -43.88
C GLY A 153 9.03 -17.72 -42.35
N ASP A 154 10.19 -18.04 -41.78
CA ASP A 154 10.42 -18.09 -40.33
C ASP A 154 10.44 -16.70 -39.66
N TRP A 155 10.45 -15.61 -40.44
CA TRP A 155 10.28 -14.23 -39.93
C TRP A 155 8.81 -13.80 -39.84
N LYS A 156 7.89 -14.59 -40.41
CA LYS A 156 6.46 -14.25 -40.51
C LYS A 156 5.62 -14.81 -39.36
N ILE A 157 6.16 -15.69 -38.50
CA ILE A 157 5.42 -16.31 -37.40
C ILE A 157 5.91 -15.71 -36.08
N ASP A 158 5.03 -15.12 -35.29
CA ASP A 158 5.38 -14.61 -33.96
C ASP A 158 5.74 -15.77 -33.01
N PRO A 159 6.90 -15.74 -32.33
CA PRO A 159 7.33 -16.84 -31.46
C PRO A 159 6.46 -17.06 -30.22
N GLU A 160 5.59 -16.10 -29.85
CA GLU A 160 4.65 -16.28 -28.72
C GLU A 160 3.39 -17.10 -29.08
N VAL A 161 3.15 -17.40 -30.37
CA VAL A 161 1.93 -18.08 -30.85
C VAL A 161 1.73 -19.43 -30.16
N GLY A 162 0.67 -19.51 -29.33
CA GLY A 162 0.34 -20.72 -28.58
C GLY A 162 1.25 -21.05 -27.40
N ALA A 163 2.27 -20.22 -27.13
CA ALA A 163 3.18 -20.36 -25.99
C ALA A 163 2.64 -19.65 -24.72
N ARG A 164 1.83 -18.60 -24.89
CA ARG A 164 1.17 -17.88 -23.79
C ARG A 164 0.03 -18.69 -23.16
N ALA A 165 -0.23 -18.44 -21.87
CA ALA A 165 -1.41 -18.96 -21.19
C ALA A 165 -2.68 -18.18 -21.57
N TYR A 166 -3.79 -18.90 -21.77
CA TYR A 166 -5.09 -18.32 -22.09
C TYR A 166 -6.02 -18.31 -20.87
N THR A 167 -6.93 -17.34 -20.83
CA THR A 167 -7.78 -17.02 -19.67
C THR A 167 -9.28 -17.16 -19.94
N THR A 168 -9.72 -17.15 -21.19
CA THR A 168 -11.12 -17.32 -21.59
C THR A 168 -11.44 -18.78 -21.93
N ASP A 169 -12.62 -19.26 -21.54
CA ASP A 169 -13.05 -20.64 -21.85
C ASP A 169 -12.96 -20.99 -23.34
N GLN A 170 -13.22 -20.01 -24.23
CA GLN A 170 -13.12 -20.20 -25.67
C GLN A 170 -11.68 -20.46 -26.13
N ARG A 171 -10.70 -19.64 -25.72
CA ARG A 171 -9.29 -19.84 -26.09
C ARG A 171 -8.70 -21.06 -25.38
N ILE A 172 -9.02 -21.26 -24.10
CA ILE A 172 -8.64 -22.45 -23.32
C ILE A 172 -9.14 -23.74 -23.99
N THR A 173 -10.40 -23.79 -24.44
CA THR A 173 -10.95 -24.95 -25.14
C THR A 173 -10.31 -25.15 -26.51
N MET A 174 -10.05 -24.06 -27.24
CA MET A 174 -9.39 -24.11 -28.55
C MET A 174 -7.95 -24.66 -28.45
N HIS A 175 -7.16 -24.17 -27.49
CA HIS A 175 -5.78 -24.61 -27.24
C HIS A 175 -5.71 -26.06 -26.75
N LYS A 176 -6.60 -26.46 -25.83
CA LYS A 176 -6.75 -27.86 -25.39
C LYS A 176 -7.17 -28.82 -26.51
N ALA A 177 -7.82 -28.32 -27.55
CA ALA A 177 -8.14 -29.07 -28.76
C ALA A 177 -7.01 -29.08 -29.81
N GLY A 178 -5.83 -28.54 -29.50
CA GLY A 178 -4.69 -28.44 -30.42
C GLY A 178 -4.86 -27.39 -31.52
N ARG A 179 -5.77 -26.43 -31.34
CA ARG A 179 -6.06 -25.38 -32.31
C ARG A 179 -5.57 -24.01 -31.86
N LEU A 180 -5.17 -23.20 -32.83
CA LEU A 180 -4.76 -21.82 -32.68
C LEU A 180 -5.86 -20.89 -33.19
N GLY A 181 -5.87 -19.67 -32.67
CA GLY A 181 -6.57 -18.53 -33.25
C GLY A 181 -5.51 -17.49 -33.56
N LEU A 182 -5.52 -16.93 -34.76
CA LEU A 182 -4.43 -16.14 -35.33
C LEU A 182 -4.97 -14.89 -36.02
N VAL A 183 -4.16 -13.83 -36.02
CA VAL A 183 -4.30 -12.67 -36.89
C VAL A 183 -3.18 -12.75 -37.93
N VAL A 184 -3.56 -12.67 -39.20
CA VAL A 184 -2.66 -12.76 -40.35
C VAL A 184 -2.68 -11.44 -41.11
N THR A 185 -1.57 -10.73 -41.11
CA THR A 185 -1.38 -9.46 -41.82
C THR A 185 -0.72 -9.72 -43.18
N MET A 186 -1.22 -9.05 -44.22
CA MET A 186 -0.83 -9.22 -45.62
C MET A 186 -0.15 -7.95 -46.16
N PHE A 187 0.80 -8.13 -47.08
CA PHE A 187 1.48 -7.02 -47.75
C PHE A 187 0.54 -6.15 -48.62
N ASP A 188 0.88 -4.86 -48.74
CA ASP A 188 0.06 -3.83 -49.39
C ASP A 188 -0.34 -4.12 -50.86
N GLY A 189 -1.58 -3.77 -51.17
CA GLY A 189 -2.18 -3.79 -52.51
C GLY A 189 -2.98 -5.05 -52.86
N LEU A 190 -3.00 -6.06 -51.98
CA LEU A 190 -3.67 -7.34 -52.21
C LEU A 190 -5.18 -7.26 -51.96
N ARG A 191 -5.99 -7.40 -53.02
CA ARG A 191 -7.45 -7.20 -52.96
C ARG A 191 -8.27 -8.48 -52.70
N GLY A 192 -8.12 -9.05 -51.51
CA GLY A 192 -9.14 -9.93 -50.90
C GLY A 192 -9.29 -11.33 -51.49
N GLY A 193 -9.98 -11.44 -52.64
CA GLY A 193 -10.63 -12.68 -53.12
C GLY A 193 -9.74 -13.92 -53.11
N ASP A 194 -8.80 -14.00 -54.06
CA ASP A 194 -7.99 -15.20 -54.32
C ASP A 194 -7.14 -15.65 -53.11
N VAL A 195 -6.84 -14.74 -52.17
CA VAL A 195 -6.07 -15.02 -50.95
C VAL A 195 -6.97 -15.56 -49.85
N LEU A 196 -8.16 -14.99 -49.65
CA LEU A 196 -9.16 -15.50 -48.71
C LEU A 196 -9.66 -16.89 -49.13
N ASP A 197 -9.87 -17.12 -50.43
CA ASP A 197 -10.24 -18.45 -50.96
C ASP A 197 -9.12 -19.48 -50.74
N ARG A 198 -7.85 -19.09 -50.87
CA ARG A 198 -6.69 -19.96 -50.58
C ARG A 198 -6.56 -20.28 -49.09
N LEU A 199 -6.76 -19.31 -48.20
CA LEU A 199 -6.80 -19.55 -46.75
C LEU A 199 -7.96 -20.47 -46.38
N ALA A 200 -9.16 -20.24 -46.91
CA ALA A 200 -10.34 -21.08 -46.66
C ALA A 200 -10.22 -22.52 -47.23
N ALA A 201 -9.28 -22.75 -48.15
CA ALA A 201 -8.97 -24.07 -48.70
C ALA A 201 -7.91 -24.85 -47.90
N MET A 202 -7.25 -24.25 -46.91
CA MET A 202 -6.28 -24.93 -46.04
C MET A 202 -6.98 -25.85 -45.03
N PRO A 203 -6.43 -27.03 -44.72
CA PRO A 203 -6.95 -27.92 -43.68
C PRO A 203 -7.08 -27.20 -42.32
N GLY A 204 -8.15 -27.51 -41.59
CA GLY A 204 -8.40 -26.95 -40.27
C GLY A 204 -8.71 -25.45 -40.22
N VAL A 205 -8.56 -24.68 -41.32
CA VAL A 205 -8.76 -23.22 -41.29
C VAL A 205 -10.26 -22.85 -41.26
N ALA A 206 -10.62 -21.98 -40.32
CA ALA A 206 -11.88 -21.26 -40.31
C ALA A 206 -11.64 -19.77 -40.06
N ILE A 207 -11.84 -18.96 -41.10
CA ILE A 207 -11.76 -17.49 -41.06
C ILE A 207 -12.93 -16.93 -40.22
N GLN A 208 -12.62 -16.04 -39.27
CA GLN A 208 -13.59 -15.41 -38.37
C GLN A 208 -14.03 -14.05 -38.93
N TRP A 209 -13.06 -13.22 -39.34
CA TRP A 209 -13.29 -11.92 -39.98
C TRP A 209 -12.06 -11.51 -40.80
N HIS A 210 -12.22 -10.52 -41.67
CA HIS A 210 -11.12 -9.83 -42.33
C HIS A 210 -11.46 -8.35 -42.46
N GLU A 211 -10.44 -7.50 -42.55
CA GLU A 211 -10.58 -6.08 -42.83
C GLU A 211 -9.49 -5.60 -43.80
N VAL A 212 -9.72 -4.45 -44.44
CA VAL A 212 -8.74 -3.79 -45.31
C VAL A 212 -8.68 -2.33 -44.93
N GLN A 213 -7.53 -1.89 -44.40
CA GLN A 213 -7.33 -0.53 -43.91
C GLN A 213 -6.16 0.15 -44.63
N GLN A 214 -6.44 1.27 -45.29
CA GLN A 214 -5.51 2.08 -46.13
C GLN A 214 -4.83 1.38 -47.32
N GLY A 215 -4.83 0.05 -47.38
CA GLY A 215 -4.24 -0.75 -48.47
C GLY A 215 -3.87 -2.17 -48.00
N ASN A 216 -3.48 -2.28 -46.73
CA ASN A 216 -3.14 -3.52 -46.05
C ASN A 216 -4.41 -4.32 -45.70
N MET A 217 -4.31 -5.66 -45.79
CA MET A 217 -5.37 -6.59 -45.41
C MET A 217 -4.97 -7.38 -44.18
N THR A 218 -5.89 -7.52 -43.22
CA THR A 218 -5.70 -8.31 -42.00
C THR A 218 -6.84 -9.32 -41.89
N VAL A 219 -6.50 -10.58 -41.60
CA VAL A 219 -7.43 -11.72 -41.55
C VAL A 219 -7.33 -12.42 -40.21
N CYS A 220 -8.42 -12.45 -39.44
CA CYS A 220 -8.49 -13.27 -38.23
C CYS A 220 -9.06 -14.65 -38.59
N LEU A 221 -8.35 -15.70 -38.21
CA LEU A 221 -8.72 -17.09 -38.47
C LEU A 221 -8.40 -18.00 -37.29
N SER A 222 -8.86 -19.25 -37.38
CA SER A 222 -8.43 -20.33 -36.49
C SER A 222 -7.96 -21.51 -37.32
N MET A 223 -6.92 -22.22 -36.89
CA MET A 223 -6.35 -23.38 -37.58
C MET A 223 -5.79 -24.39 -36.59
N ASP A 224 -5.32 -25.53 -37.07
CA ASP A 224 -4.73 -26.57 -36.22
C ASP A 224 -3.23 -26.28 -36.02
N ALA A 225 -2.71 -26.45 -34.79
CA ALA A 225 -1.39 -25.92 -34.41
C ALA A 225 -0.23 -26.54 -35.21
N ALA A 226 -0.40 -27.77 -35.71
CA ALA A 226 0.59 -28.46 -36.54
C ALA A 226 0.78 -27.80 -37.92
N ASP A 227 -0.22 -27.08 -38.43
CA ASP A 227 -0.22 -26.49 -39.77
C ASP A 227 0.24 -25.03 -39.80
N LEU A 228 0.58 -24.42 -38.64
CA LEU A 228 0.95 -23.00 -38.49
C LEU A 228 2.00 -22.53 -39.51
N MET A 229 3.04 -23.33 -39.75
CA MET A 229 4.14 -22.99 -40.67
C MET A 229 3.68 -22.85 -42.14
N SER A 230 2.51 -23.38 -42.50
CA SER A 230 1.95 -23.22 -43.86
C SER A 230 1.57 -21.77 -44.19
N LEU A 231 1.29 -20.94 -43.18
CA LEU A 231 1.04 -19.50 -43.37
C LEU A 231 2.36 -18.74 -43.66
N GLY A 232 3.45 -19.09 -42.98
CA GLY A 232 4.78 -18.50 -43.25
C GLY A 232 5.29 -18.81 -44.67
N ALA A 233 4.85 -19.93 -45.24
CA ALA A 233 5.15 -20.33 -46.61
C ALA A 233 4.36 -19.56 -47.70
N MET A 234 3.42 -18.66 -47.34
CA MET A 234 2.67 -17.85 -48.32
C MET A 234 3.39 -16.53 -48.62
N ASP A 235 3.59 -16.20 -49.90
CA ASP A 235 4.25 -14.97 -50.35
C ASP A 235 3.47 -13.69 -50.02
N GLU A 236 2.15 -13.81 -49.87
CA GLU A 236 1.22 -12.73 -49.50
C GLU A 236 1.28 -12.34 -48.03
N VAL A 237 1.65 -13.29 -47.16
CA VAL A 237 1.66 -13.12 -45.71
C VAL A 237 2.90 -12.34 -45.29
N GLN A 238 2.66 -11.26 -44.56
CA GLN A 238 3.67 -10.41 -43.94
C GLN A 238 3.96 -10.85 -42.50
N PHE A 239 2.92 -11.13 -41.72
CA PHE A 239 3.06 -11.57 -40.33
C PHE A 239 1.84 -12.38 -39.84
N VAL A 240 2.07 -13.25 -38.87
CA VAL A 240 1.10 -14.15 -38.22
C VAL A 240 1.33 -14.06 -36.71
N GLU A 241 0.36 -13.51 -35.99
CA GLU A 241 0.41 -13.37 -34.54
C GLU A 241 -0.82 -13.98 -33.86
N ASP A 242 -0.73 -14.21 -32.55
CA ASP A 242 -1.77 -14.87 -31.76
C ASP A 242 -3.01 -13.97 -31.63
N ALA A 243 -4.17 -14.44 -32.10
CA ALA A 243 -5.39 -13.62 -32.11
C ALA A 243 -5.73 -13.11 -30.70
N PRO A 244 -6.10 -11.81 -30.56
CA PRO A 244 -6.28 -11.19 -29.26
C PRO A 244 -7.31 -11.94 -28.42
N GLU A 245 -6.93 -12.28 -27.19
CA GLU A 245 -7.88 -12.80 -26.21
C GLU A 245 -8.72 -11.64 -25.67
N LEU A 246 -9.84 -11.38 -26.34
CA LEU A 246 -10.80 -10.37 -25.94
C LEU A 246 -11.46 -10.79 -24.61
N THR A 247 -11.22 -9.99 -23.58
CA THR A 247 -11.83 -10.13 -22.26
C THR A 247 -12.73 -8.92 -22.00
N GLU A 248 -13.90 -9.15 -21.41
CA GLU A 248 -14.87 -8.11 -21.05
C GLU A 248 -14.28 -7.16 -19.99
N ARG A 249 -14.13 -5.87 -20.30
CA ARG A 249 -13.45 -4.89 -19.43
C ARG A 249 -14.13 -3.51 -19.42
N ASN A 250 -15.33 -3.43 -18.85
CA ASN A 250 -15.76 -2.24 -18.10
C ASN A 250 -15.95 -2.54 -16.61
N SER A 251 -15.55 -3.75 -16.18
CA SER A 251 -15.88 -4.31 -14.86
C SER A 251 -15.17 -3.64 -13.71
N THR A 252 -14.21 -2.77 -14.03
CA THR A 252 -13.06 -2.45 -13.23
C THR A 252 -13.13 -1.03 -12.70
N THR A 253 -13.36 -0.05 -13.58
CA THR A 253 -13.44 1.38 -13.24
C THR A 253 -14.44 1.65 -12.11
N ARG A 254 -15.56 0.90 -12.07
CA ARG A 254 -16.60 1.03 -11.03
C ARG A 254 -16.09 0.77 -9.61
N TRP A 255 -15.17 -0.18 -9.41
CA TRP A 255 -14.61 -0.50 -8.09
C TRP A 255 -13.23 0.12 -7.87
N ILE A 256 -12.40 0.27 -8.92
CA ILE A 256 -11.08 0.95 -8.85
C ILE A 256 -11.19 2.36 -8.26
N ILE A 257 -12.25 3.09 -8.62
CA ILE A 257 -12.49 4.47 -8.18
C ILE A 257 -13.28 4.55 -6.86
N GLN A 258 -13.82 3.43 -6.37
CA GLN A 258 -14.51 3.33 -5.08
C GLN A 258 -13.53 2.91 -3.99
N SER A 259 -13.27 1.60 -3.82
CA SER A 259 -12.36 1.05 -2.80
C SER A 259 -11.09 0.41 -3.36
N ASN A 260 -11.00 0.23 -4.68
CA ASN A 260 -9.89 -0.46 -5.37
C ASN A 260 -9.72 -1.95 -4.99
N VAL A 261 -10.74 -2.54 -4.37
CA VAL A 261 -10.87 -3.99 -4.16
C VAL A 261 -11.78 -4.57 -5.26
N THR A 262 -11.42 -5.73 -5.81
CA THR A 262 -12.09 -6.30 -6.99
C THR A 262 -13.58 -6.59 -6.74
N ASN A 263 -14.46 -5.93 -7.51
CA ASN A 263 -15.93 -5.99 -7.42
C ASN A 263 -16.55 -5.46 -6.11
N ASP A 264 -15.79 -4.74 -5.30
CA ASP A 264 -16.29 -4.06 -4.10
C ASP A 264 -16.76 -2.63 -4.45
N THR A 265 -17.98 -2.26 -4.07
CA THR A 265 -18.63 -1.01 -4.51
C THR A 265 -19.42 -0.32 -3.39
N PRO A 266 -18.75 0.09 -2.29
CA PRO A 266 -19.42 0.56 -1.07
C PRO A 266 -20.42 1.71 -1.27
N LEU A 267 -20.29 2.54 -2.30
CA LEU A 267 -21.31 3.56 -2.61
C LEU A 267 -22.58 2.93 -3.19
N TYR A 268 -22.45 1.98 -4.14
CA TYR A 268 -23.58 1.26 -4.71
C TYR A 268 -24.29 0.40 -3.66
N ASP A 269 -23.51 -0.28 -2.81
CA ASP A 269 -24.03 -1.16 -1.76
C ASP A 269 -24.78 -0.37 -0.66
N ASN A 270 -24.49 0.93 -0.52
CA ASN A 270 -25.25 1.90 0.28
C ASN A 270 -26.32 2.69 -0.51
N GLY A 271 -26.58 2.35 -1.78
CA GLY A 271 -27.67 2.91 -2.59
C GLY A 271 -27.36 4.22 -3.33
N LEU A 272 -26.09 4.61 -3.45
CA LEU A 272 -25.65 5.79 -4.18
C LEU A 272 -25.29 5.40 -5.62
N HIS A 273 -26.18 5.70 -6.59
CA HIS A 273 -25.98 5.39 -8.01
C HIS A 273 -26.19 6.62 -8.92
N GLY A 274 -26.30 7.82 -8.35
CA GLY A 274 -26.62 9.06 -9.04
C GLY A 274 -28.12 9.38 -9.09
N GLU A 275 -28.95 8.78 -8.24
CA GLU A 275 -30.38 9.10 -8.14
C GLU A 275 -30.61 10.61 -7.96
N GLY A 276 -31.56 11.16 -8.71
CA GLY A 276 -31.87 12.60 -8.73
C GLY A 276 -30.80 13.49 -9.38
N GLN A 277 -29.61 12.98 -9.71
CA GLN A 277 -28.51 13.77 -10.25
C GLN A 277 -28.55 13.87 -11.77
N ILE A 278 -28.05 14.99 -12.30
CA ILE A 278 -28.00 15.29 -13.74
C ILE A 278 -26.59 15.77 -14.12
N VAL A 279 -25.99 15.18 -15.15
CA VAL A 279 -24.72 15.61 -15.74
C VAL A 279 -24.91 16.40 -17.04
N GLY A 280 -24.24 17.55 -17.17
CA GLY A 280 -24.07 18.24 -18.44
C GLY A 280 -22.98 17.58 -19.26
N VAL A 281 -23.29 17.12 -20.47
CA VAL A 281 -22.32 16.49 -21.39
C VAL A 281 -22.16 17.39 -22.61
N LEU A 282 -21.00 18.04 -22.73
CA LEU A 282 -20.62 18.81 -23.92
C LEU A 282 -19.64 17.96 -24.75
N ASP A 283 -20.14 17.35 -25.82
CA ASP A 283 -19.37 16.42 -26.65
C ASP A 283 -19.96 16.32 -28.08
N SER A 284 -19.41 15.44 -28.90
CA SER A 284 -20.05 14.85 -30.06
C SER A 284 -21.40 14.16 -29.74
N ASN A 285 -22.19 13.84 -30.77
CA ASN A 285 -23.56 13.33 -30.61
C ASN A 285 -23.66 12.00 -29.84
N VAL A 286 -24.36 12.00 -28.70
CA VAL A 286 -24.82 10.78 -28.02
C VAL A 286 -25.88 10.07 -28.85
N ASP A 287 -25.68 8.77 -29.13
CA ASP A 287 -26.68 7.91 -29.75
C ASP A 287 -27.82 7.56 -28.79
N ARG A 288 -28.87 8.38 -28.81
CA ARG A 288 -30.08 8.20 -28.01
C ARG A 288 -30.85 6.90 -28.30
N ASN A 289 -30.54 6.16 -29.37
CA ASN A 289 -31.19 4.90 -29.71
C ASN A 289 -30.48 3.68 -29.09
N HIS A 290 -29.24 3.86 -28.62
CA HIS A 290 -28.49 2.82 -27.91
C HIS A 290 -29.17 2.50 -26.58
N CYS A 291 -29.19 1.22 -26.18
CA CYS A 291 -29.97 0.77 -25.03
C CYS A 291 -29.45 1.30 -23.68
N SER A 292 -28.23 1.86 -23.62
CA SER A 292 -27.76 2.65 -22.48
C SER A 292 -28.56 3.94 -22.23
N PHE A 293 -29.30 4.42 -23.22
CA PHE A 293 -30.06 5.68 -23.17
C PHE A 293 -31.52 5.59 -23.61
N VAL A 294 -31.86 4.71 -24.56
CA VAL A 294 -33.16 4.69 -25.25
C VAL A 294 -34.34 4.60 -24.28
N ASP A 295 -35.43 5.30 -24.62
CA ASP A 295 -36.68 5.32 -23.86
C ASP A 295 -37.89 5.43 -24.82
N THR A 296 -39.03 4.97 -24.33
CA THR A 296 -40.36 5.21 -24.90
C THR A 296 -40.90 6.60 -24.57
N VAL A 297 -40.44 7.20 -23.47
CA VAL A 297 -40.80 8.56 -23.06
C VAL A 297 -39.96 9.58 -23.85
N PRO A 298 -40.57 10.61 -24.49
CA PRO A 298 -39.82 11.64 -25.21
C PRO A 298 -38.84 12.43 -24.32
N ILE A 299 -37.72 12.85 -24.92
CA ILE A 299 -36.64 13.62 -24.26
C ILE A 299 -37.21 14.81 -23.49
N GLY A 300 -36.85 14.90 -22.20
CA GLY A 300 -37.46 15.81 -21.24
C GLY A 300 -37.37 15.24 -19.80
N PRO A 301 -37.91 15.93 -18.79
CA PRO A 301 -37.76 15.53 -17.37
C PRO A 301 -38.22 14.09 -17.05
N GLY A 302 -39.26 13.61 -17.74
CA GLY A 302 -39.81 12.27 -17.58
C GLY A 302 -39.03 11.13 -18.27
N HIS A 303 -38.15 11.45 -19.22
CA HIS A 303 -37.30 10.46 -19.89
C HIS A 303 -36.26 9.91 -18.90
N ARG A 304 -35.99 8.59 -18.92
CA ARG A 304 -35.13 7.93 -17.93
C ARG A 304 -33.70 8.46 -17.92
N LYS A 305 -33.07 8.66 -19.09
CA LYS A 305 -31.70 9.21 -19.21
C LYS A 305 -31.56 10.64 -19.71
N ILE A 306 -32.26 11.08 -20.76
CA ILE A 306 -31.94 12.35 -21.43
C ILE A 306 -32.98 13.41 -21.06
N VAL A 307 -32.62 14.35 -20.17
CA VAL A 307 -33.51 15.47 -19.81
C VAL A 307 -33.53 16.58 -20.86
N ALA A 308 -32.43 16.73 -21.62
CA ALA A 308 -32.30 17.68 -22.71
C ALA A 308 -31.26 17.21 -23.74
N TYR A 309 -31.42 17.62 -25.00
CA TYR A 309 -30.54 17.28 -26.12
C TYR A 309 -30.39 18.52 -27.02
N ASN A 310 -29.40 19.36 -26.72
CA ASN A 310 -29.29 20.75 -27.20
C ASN A 310 -28.68 20.87 -28.61
N GLY A 311 -29.12 20.05 -29.56
CA GLY A 311 -28.62 20.06 -30.93
C GLY A 311 -29.36 19.12 -31.88
N GLY A 312 -28.91 19.03 -33.12
CA GLY A 312 -29.43 18.08 -34.09
C GLY A 312 -29.16 16.64 -33.66
N ALA A 313 -30.15 15.76 -33.84
CA ALA A 313 -30.02 14.35 -33.48
C ALA A 313 -28.98 13.64 -34.36
N GLY A 314 -28.14 12.82 -33.73
CA GLY A 314 -27.12 12.01 -34.40
C GLY A 314 -26.61 10.89 -33.49
N ALA A 315 -25.62 10.15 -33.99
CA ALA A 315 -24.92 9.10 -33.27
C ALA A 315 -23.45 9.16 -33.64
N GLN A 316 -22.58 9.44 -32.66
CA GLN A 316 -21.12 9.53 -32.83
C GLN A 316 -20.43 8.82 -31.66
N PHE A 317 -19.34 8.10 -31.95
CA PHE A 317 -18.75 7.14 -31.03
C PHE A 317 -18.30 7.77 -29.73
N HIS A 318 -17.47 8.81 -29.79
CA HIS A 318 -16.84 9.44 -28.64
C HIS A 318 -17.87 9.90 -27.59
N GLY A 319 -18.87 10.71 -27.98
CA GLY A 319 -19.87 11.23 -27.06
C GLY A 319 -20.81 10.16 -26.51
N THR A 320 -21.13 9.14 -27.32
CA THR A 320 -21.91 7.98 -26.86
C THR A 320 -21.13 7.18 -25.80
N HIS A 321 -19.83 6.99 -26.00
CA HIS A 321 -18.92 6.32 -25.07
C HIS A 321 -18.76 7.12 -23.76
N VAL A 322 -18.45 8.42 -23.87
CA VAL A 322 -18.32 9.37 -22.73
C VAL A 322 -19.59 9.43 -21.88
N ALA A 323 -20.76 9.61 -22.51
CA ALA A 323 -22.03 9.61 -21.80
C ALA A 323 -22.38 8.24 -21.20
N GLY A 324 -21.89 7.16 -21.83
CA GLY A 324 -22.06 5.78 -21.36
C GLY A 324 -21.29 5.56 -20.06
N THR A 325 -20.04 6.00 -20.00
CA THR A 325 -19.18 5.88 -18.80
C THR A 325 -19.69 6.73 -17.64
N ALA A 326 -20.28 7.90 -17.94
CA ALA A 326 -20.89 8.75 -16.91
C ALA A 326 -22.18 8.14 -16.33
N VAL A 327 -23.19 7.87 -17.18
CA VAL A 327 -24.57 7.56 -16.74
C VAL A 327 -25.29 6.49 -17.58
N GLY A 328 -24.61 5.74 -18.44
CA GLY A 328 -25.25 4.72 -19.27
C GLY A 328 -25.86 3.58 -18.45
N ASP A 329 -27.08 3.15 -18.79
CA ASP A 329 -27.70 1.95 -18.21
C ASP A 329 -28.54 1.21 -19.25
N ALA A 330 -28.21 -0.06 -19.48
CA ALA A 330 -28.95 -0.96 -20.36
C ALA A 330 -29.95 -1.88 -19.60
N GLY A 331 -30.16 -1.65 -18.30
CA GLY A 331 -31.12 -2.35 -17.45
C GLY A 331 -30.64 -3.69 -16.89
N ASN A 332 -29.59 -4.26 -17.48
CA ASN A 332 -28.84 -5.40 -16.93
C ASN A 332 -27.81 -4.92 -15.89
N ASN A 333 -27.62 -5.66 -14.80
CA ASN A 333 -26.54 -5.40 -13.84
C ASN A 333 -25.21 -5.95 -14.37
N THR A 334 -24.77 -5.41 -15.51
CA THR A 334 -23.46 -5.70 -16.08
C THR A 334 -22.50 -4.55 -15.83
N ASP A 335 -21.24 -4.93 -15.85
CA ASP A 335 -20.06 -4.07 -15.84
C ASP A 335 -20.13 -2.90 -16.83
N THR A 336 -20.82 -3.06 -17.96
CA THR A 336 -20.97 -2.08 -19.05
C THR A 336 -21.90 -0.89 -18.75
N ARG A 337 -22.31 -0.73 -17.48
CA ARG A 337 -22.96 0.47 -16.94
C ARG A 337 -21.98 1.63 -16.75
N GLY A 338 -22.51 2.85 -16.77
CA GLY A 338 -21.80 4.03 -16.28
C GLY A 338 -21.68 4.03 -14.75
N LEU A 339 -20.92 4.98 -14.20
CA LEU A 339 -20.72 5.05 -12.75
C LEU A 339 -21.93 5.62 -12.01
N ALA A 340 -22.54 6.70 -12.52
CA ALA A 340 -23.82 7.20 -12.02
C ALA A 340 -24.98 6.57 -12.84
N TYR A 341 -25.11 5.24 -12.81
CA TYR A 341 -26.05 4.50 -13.67
C TYR A 341 -27.54 4.71 -13.34
N MET A 342 -27.91 5.40 -12.26
CA MET A 342 -29.28 5.89 -12.01
C MET A 342 -29.46 7.38 -12.32
N GLY A 343 -28.37 8.10 -12.57
CA GLY A 343 -28.37 9.50 -12.98
C GLY A 343 -28.86 9.74 -14.41
N LYS A 344 -29.07 11.02 -14.73
CA LYS A 344 -29.52 11.51 -16.04
C LYS A 344 -28.49 12.45 -16.68
N LEU A 345 -28.68 12.80 -17.95
CA LEU A 345 -27.84 13.73 -18.69
C LEU A 345 -28.63 14.82 -19.43
N ALA A 346 -28.04 16.00 -19.49
CA ALA A 346 -28.35 17.05 -20.45
C ALA A 346 -27.20 17.09 -21.48
N TRP A 347 -27.47 16.75 -22.74
CA TRP A 347 -26.43 16.75 -23.78
C TRP A 347 -26.42 18.08 -24.56
N GLY A 348 -25.24 18.51 -25.00
CA GLY A 348 -25.07 19.55 -26.00
C GLY A 348 -23.82 19.32 -26.86
N PRO A 349 -23.76 19.92 -28.07
CA PRO A 349 -22.56 19.88 -28.89
C PRO A 349 -21.41 20.66 -28.23
N ILE A 350 -20.16 20.30 -28.55
CA ILE A 350 -18.99 21.12 -28.19
C ILE A 350 -19.19 22.56 -28.70
N PRO A 351 -19.15 23.58 -27.82
CA PRO A 351 -19.36 24.97 -28.22
C PRO A 351 -18.14 25.52 -28.98
N GLY A 352 -18.36 26.52 -29.83
CA GLY A 352 -17.26 27.19 -30.54
C GLY A 352 -16.32 27.91 -29.57
N PHE A 353 -15.01 27.65 -29.65
CA PHE A 353 -14.00 28.10 -28.70
C PHE A 353 -14.06 29.61 -28.38
N GLY A 354 -14.50 29.94 -27.17
CA GLY A 354 -14.62 31.31 -26.68
C GLY A 354 -15.54 31.42 -25.45
N GLU A 355 -15.29 32.45 -24.64
CA GLU A 355 -15.90 32.63 -23.31
C GLU A 355 -17.44 32.58 -23.33
N THR A 356 -18.07 33.42 -24.15
CA THR A 356 -19.54 33.52 -24.23
C THR A 356 -20.18 32.21 -24.69
N SER A 357 -19.51 31.44 -25.54
CA SER A 357 -20.00 30.16 -26.04
C SER A 357 -20.03 29.11 -24.93
N ILE A 358 -18.94 28.96 -24.17
CA ILE A 358 -18.88 27.99 -23.07
C ILE A 358 -19.76 28.40 -21.89
N LEU A 359 -19.85 29.71 -21.58
CA LEU A 359 -20.85 30.24 -20.63
C LEU A 359 -22.27 29.85 -21.05
N THR A 360 -22.62 30.08 -22.31
CA THR A 360 -23.99 29.81 -22.80
C THR A 360 -24.29 28.32 -22.73
N ALA A 361 -23.33 27.46 -23.08
CA ALA A 361 -23.48 26.01 -23.01
C ALA A 361 -23.67 25.50 -21.57
N LEU A 362 -22.76 25.84 -20.65
CA LEU A 362 -22.81 25.40 -19.25
C LEU A 362 -24.02 25.96 -18.51
N ASN A 363 -24.35 27.25 -18.70
CA ASN A 363 -25.59 27.82 -18.13
C ASN A 363 -26.84 27.18 -18.74
N THR A 364 -26.83 26.73 -19.99
CA THR A 364 -27.97 25.98 -20.57
C THR A 364 -28.15 24.64 -19.84
N HIS A 365 -27.07 23.91 -19.58
CA HIS A 365 -27.10 22.67 -18.79
C HIS A 365 -27.53 22.92 -17.33
N HIS A 366 -26.99 23.94 -16.66
CA HIS A 366 -27.42 24.32 -15.29
C HIS A 366 -28.93 24.62 -15.22
N ASN A 367 -29.46 25.38 -16.18
CA ASN A 367 -30.90 25.70 -16.26
C ASN A 367 -31.76 24.47 -16.65
N GLN A 368 -31.13 23.38 -17.11
CA GLN A 368 -31.76 22.07 -17.35
C GLN A 368 -31.57 21.10 -16.17
N GLY A 369 -31.03 21.58 -15.04
CA GLY A 369 -30.87 20.84 -13.80
C GLY A 369 -29.54 20.12 -13.63
N ALA A 370 -28.60 20.22 -14.59
CA ALA A 370 -27.25 19.68 -14.41
C ALA A 370 -26.49 20.44 -13.32
N ARG A 371 -25.65 19.70 -12.58
CA ARG A 371 -24.78 20.21 -11.51
C ARG A 371 -23.37 19.60 -11.50
N VAL A 372 -23.19 18.52 -12.24
CA VAL A 372 -21.87 18.06 -12.67
C VAL A 372 -21.81 18.28 -14.17
N HIS A 373 -20.66 18.71 -14.72
CA HIS A 373 -20.49 18.88 -16.16
C HIS A 373 -19.21 18.17 -16.61
N THR A 374 -19.27 17.36 -17.67
CA THR A 374 -18.13 16.60 -18.18
C THR A 374 -17.79 17.00 -19.61
N ASN A 375 -16.50 17.20 -19.86
CA ASN A 375 -15.95 17.76 -21.10
C ASN A 375 -14.72 16.96 -21.53
N SER A 376 -14.89 16.06 -22.50
CA SER A 376 -13.83 15.15 -22.96
C SER A 376 -13.10 15.68 -24.19
N TRP A 377 -12.73 16.98 -24.17
CA TRP A 377 -12.12 17.70 -25.30
C TRP A 377 -11.30 18.90 -24.82
N GLY A 378 -10.41 19.41 -25.68
CA GLY A 378 -9.54 20.55 -25.37
C GLY A 378 -8.99 21.27 -26.61
N ASN A 379 -8.00 22.12 -26.38
CA ASN A 379 -7.33 23.00 -27.33
C ASN A 379 -5.80 22.86 -27.20
N ASP A 380 -5.25 21.84 -27.85
CA ASP A 380 -3.84 21.47 -27.76
C ASP A 380 -2.85 22.55 -28.28
N GLY A 381 -3.36 23.57 -28.98
CA GLY A 381 -2.57 24.65 -29.58
C GLY A 381 -2.01 25.67 -28.59
N THR A 382 -2.38 25.63 -27.30
CA THR A 382 -1.90 26.59 -26.29
C THR A 382 -1.80 25.99 -24.88
N THR A 383 -0.95 26.58 -24.05
CA THR A 383 -0.84 26.32 -22.61
C THR A 383 -1.32 27.51 -21.75
N ALA A 384 -1.75 28.59 -22.39
CA ALA A 384 -2.16 29.82 -21.73
C ALA A 384 -3.55 29.70 -21.09
N TYR A 385 -3.74 30.41 -19.97
CA TYR A 385 -5.07 30.73 -19.47
C TYR A 385 -5.69 31.82 -20.34
N ASP A 386 -6.78 31.51 -21.04
CA ASP A 386 -7.38 32.41 -22.02
C ASP A 386 -8.89 32.63 -21.79
N ALA A 387 -9.58 33.16 -22.79
CA ALA A 387 -11.02 33.41 -22.72
C ALA A 387 -11.86 32.12 -22.55
N LEU A 388 -11.38 30.95 -22.98
CA LEU A 388 -12.08 29.68 -22.76
C LEU A 388 -11.95 29.24 -21.29
N CYS A 389 -10.74 29.31 -20.73
CA CYS A 389 -10.48 29.05 -19.30
C CYS A 389 -11.29 29.98 -18.40
N ARG A 390 -11.30 31.29 -18.73
CA ARG A 390 -12.06 32.30 -18.03
C ARG A 390 -13.56 31.99 -18.04
N GLY A 391 -14.06 31.37 -19.11
CA GLY A 391 -15.46 30.95 -19.21
C GLY A 391 -15.84 29.87 -18.20
N PHE A 392 -15.02 28.83 -18.05
CA PHE A 392 -15.23 27.80 -17.03
C PHE A 392 -15.19 28.39 -15.61
N ASP A 393 -14.21 29.24 -15.32
CA ASP A 393 -14.08 29.86 -14.00
C ASP A 393 -15.25 30.79 -13.66
N VAL A 394 -15.69 31.65 -14.60
CA VAL A 394 -16.87 32.53 -14.42
C VAL A 394 -18.14 31.70 -14.24
N PHE A 395 -18.29 30.58 -14.95
CA PHE A 395 -19.45 29.71 -14.78
C PHE A 395 -19.54 29.13 -13.37
N GLN A 396 -18.47 28.52 -12.86
CA GLN A 396 -18.48 27.92 -11.52
C GLN A 396 -18.51 28.97 -10.40
N TYR A 397 -17.88 30.13 -10.57
CA TYR A 397 -17.95 31.19 -9.56
C TYR A 397 -19.37 31.76 -9.40
N ASN A 398 -20.13 31.85 -10.48
CA ASN A 398 -21.52 32.32 -10.46
C ASN A 398 -22.54 31.23 -10.07
N ASN A 399 -22.19 29.95 -10.18
CA ASN A 399 -23.05 28.81 -9.88
C ASN A 399 -22.33 27.91 -8.86
N GLU A 400 -22.33 28.32 -7.59
CA GLU A 400 -21.51 27.69 -6.54
C GLU A 400 -21.88 26.24 -6.23
N ASP A 401 -23.02 25.71 -6.69
CA ASP A 401 -23.41 24.30 -6.55
C ASP A 401 -23.09 23.42 -7.78
N ASP A 402 -22.31 23.96 -8.75
CA ASP A 402 -21.84 23.26 -9.94
C ASP A 402 -20.34 22.91 -9.89
N VAL A 403 -20.02 21.68 -10.32
CA VAL A 403 -18.64 21.21 -10.55
C VAL A 403 -18.44 20.82 -12.01
N VAL A 404 -17.29 21.19 -12.58
CA VAL A 404 -16.90 20.83 -13.95
C VAL A 404 -15.72 19.87 -13.90
N THR A 405 -15.80 18.74 -14.60
CA THR A 405 -14.66 17.89 -14.96
C THR A 405 -14.26 18.13 -16.41
N LEU A 406 -12.95 18.11 -16.68
CA LEU A 406 -12.40 18.30 -18.02
C LEU A 406 -11.17 17.42 -18.26
N ALA A 407 -11.10 16.82 -19.46
CA ALA A 407 -10.00 15.97 -19.86
C ALA A 407 -8.73 16.77 -20.08
N VAL A 408 -7.60 16.34 -19.51
CA VAL A 408 -6.29 16.83 -19.94
C VAL A 408 -6.04 16.41 -21.39
N THR A 409 -5.21 17.15 -22.13
CA THR A 409 -4.68 16.72 -23.43
C THR A 409 -4.20 15.26 -23.44
N ASN A 410 -4.25 14.61 -24.61
CA ASN A 410 -3.56 13.32 -24.84
C ASN A 410 -2.08 13.50 -25.28
N LEU A 411 -1.59 14.74 -25.42
CA LEU A 411 -0.17 15.06 -25.59
C LEU A 411 0.59 15.01 -24.24
N SER A 412 1.91 15.12 -24.26
CA SER A 412 2.75 14.97 -23.05
C SER A 412 2.74 16.13 -22.06
N GLN A 413 2.33 17.33 -22.47
CA GLN A 413 2.34 18.55 -21.64
C GLN A 413 0.95 19.15 -21.60
N LEU A 414 0.42 19.37 -20.39
CA LEU A 414 -0.87 20.01 -20.10
C LEU A 414 -1.14 21.28 -20.94
N LYS A 415 -2.38 21.42 -21.44
CA LYS A 415 -2.81 22.45 -22.39
C LYS A 415 -3.92 23.35 -21.82
N ASN A 416 -4.90 23.67 -22.65
CA ASN A 416 -6.04 24.54 -22.44
C ASN A 416 -7.28 23.77 -22.92
N PRO A 417 -8.45 23.86 -22.25
CA PRO A 417 -8.74 24.69 -21.09
C PRO A 417 -8.56 23.98 -19.73
N GLU A 418 -7.92 22.80 -19.66
CA GLU A 418 -7.76 22.04 -18.39
C GLU A 418 -6.95 22.79 -17.32
N ASN A 419 -6.19 23.80 -17.75
CA ASN A 419 -5.47 24.76 -16.92
C ASN A 419 -6.35 25.84 -16.24
N ALA A 420 -7.67 25.86 -16.45
CA ALA A 420 -8.59 26.71 -15.68
C ALA A 420 -8.59 26.36 -14.18
N LYS A 421 -9.00 27.30 -13.31
CA LYS A 421 -8.79 27.19 -11.84
C LYS A 421 -9.87 26.35 -11.17
N ASN A 422 -11.13 26.59 -11.53
CA ASN A 422 -12.28 26.06 -10.78
C ASN A 422 -12.63 24.63 -11.18
N LEU A 423 -12.40 24.26 -12.44
CA LEU A 423 -12.67 22.90 -12.92
C LEU A 423 -11.70 21.88 -12.31
N LEU A 424 -12.10 20.61 -12.31
CA LEU A 424 -11.29 19.47 -11.95
C LEU A 424 -10.72 18.82 -13.24
N ALA A 425 -9.42 18.95 -13.45
CA ALA A 425 -8.74 18.36 -14.60
C ALA A 425 -8.36 16.91 -14.30
N VAL A 426 -8.69 16.01 -15.23
CA VAL A 426 -8.59 14.56 -15.03
C VAL A 426 -7.53 13.93 -15.94
N GLY A 427 -6.53 13.30 -15.31
CA GLY A 427 -5.52 12.47 -15.96
C GLY A 427 -5.97 11.01 -16.14
N ASN A 428 -5.30 10.28 -17.03
CA ASN A 428 -5.64 8.90 -17.39
C ASN A 428 -4.69 7.88 -16.74
N SER A 429 -5.19 7.08 -15.79
CA SER A 429 -4.46 5.93 -15.23
C SER A 429 -4.73 4.67 -16.05
N GLN A 430 -3.88 3.66 -15.90
CA GLN A 430 -4.15 2.34 -16.44
C GLN A 430 -5.36 1.68 -15.74
N ASP A 431 -5.83 0.59 -16.34
CA ASP A 431 -6.83 -0.32 -15.78
C ASP A 431 -6.15 -1.44 -14.96
N THR A 432 -6.93 -2.32 -14.32
CA THR A 432 -6.44 -3.48 -13.56
C THR A 432 -5.56 -4.42 -14.41
N PRO A 433 -4.45 -4.98 -13.84
CA PRO A 433 -3.94 -4.84 -12.47
C PRO A 433 -2.97 -3.66 -12.28
N SER A 434 -2.89 -2.75 -13.26
CA SER A 434 -1.89 -1.69 -13.34
C SER A 434 -2.41 -0.32 -12.90
N GLN A 435 -3.55 -0.24 -12.22
CA GLN A 435 -4.29 1.00 -11.96
C GLN A 435 -3.61 2.01 -11.02
N GLY A 436 -2.41 1.72 -10.51
CA GLY A 436 -1.52 2.73 -9.92
C GLY A 436 -0.76 3.55 -10.96
N ASN A 437 -0.53 3.01 -12.17
CA ASN A 437 0.33 3.57 -13.20
C ASN A 437 -0.39 4.66 -14.04
N HIS A 438 0.36 5.67 -14.48
CA HIS A 438 -0.05 6.56 -15.57
C HIS A 438 -0.24 5.74 -16.87
N CYS A 439 -1.20 6.15 -17.71
CA CYS A 439 -1.41 5.54 -19.04
C CYS A 439 -1.13 6.49 -20.21
N THR A 440 -1.87 7.60 -20.33
CA THR A 440 -1.69 8.58 -21.41
C THR A 440 -1.97 10.02 -20.95
N GLY A 441 -1.49 10.98 -21.73
CA GLY A 441 -1.88 12.39 -21.63
C GLY A 441 -0.97 13.26 -20.78
N GLY A 442 -1.40 14.51 -20.64
CA GLY A 442 -0.52 15.60 -20.21
C GLY A 442 -0.20 15.61 -18.72
N THR A 443 1.04 15.93 -18.40
CA THR A 443 1.44 16.33 -17.04
C THR A 443 1.68 17.83 -16.97
N GLY A 444 1.57 18.38 -15.76
CA GLY A 444 1.75 19.80 -15.49
C GLY A 444 3.19 20.18 -15.11
N PRO A 445 3.38 21.34 -14.43
CA PRO A 445 2.34 22.27 -14.01
C PRO A 445 1.68 23.01 -15.18
N THR A 446 0.65 23.78 -14.88
CA THR A 446 0.18 24.88 -15.75
C THR A 446 1.32 25.86 -16.05
N ALA A 447 1.18 26.67 -17.12
CA ALA A 447 2.18 27.66 -17.52
C ALA A 447 2.50 28.70 -16.42
N ASP A 448 1.56 28.97 -15.51
CA ASP A 448 1.73 29.87 -14.35
C ASP A 448 2.24 29.16 -13.07
N GLY A 449 2.22 27.82 -13.04
CA GLY A 449 2.84 27.00 -11.98
C GLY A 449 1.87 26.31 -11.01
N ARG A 450 0.55 26.41 -11.20
CA ARG A 450 -0.45 25.59 -10.47
C ARG A 450 -0.36 24.10 -10.86
N ARG A 451 -0.65 23.24 -9.88
CA ARG A 451 -0.71 21.78 -9.99
C ARG A 451 -1.94 21.35 -10.80
N LYS A 452 -1.71 20.70 -11.94
CA LYS A 452 -2.72 20.15 -12.86
C LYS A 452 -2.13 18.91 -13.57
N PRO A 453 -2.91 17.86 -13.90
CA PRO A 453 -4.25 17.58 -13.42
C PRO A 453 -4.34 17.59 -11.89
N GLU A 454 -5.54 17.71 -11.34
CA GLU A 454 -5.73 17.52 -9.90
C GLU A 454 -5.84 16.04 -9.54
N VAL A 455 -6.48 15.21 -10.38
CA VAL A 455 -6.73 13.80 -10.07
C VAL A 455 -6.64 12.91 -11.31
N TYR A 456 -6.49 11.61 -11.08
CA TYR A 456 -6.50 10.56 -12.10
C TYR A 456 -7.66 9.58 -11.91
N ALA A 457 -8.07 8.95 -13.01
CA ALA A 457 -8.98 7.80 -13.02
C ALA A 457 -8.65 6.84 -14.18
N PRO A 458 -9.09 5.57 -14.16
CA PRO A 458 -8.89 4.65 -15.27
C PRO A 458 -9.63 5.12 -16.52
N GLY A 459 -8.88 5.29 -17.61
CA GLY A 459 -9.39 5.68 -18.93
C GLY A 459 -8.70 4.94 -20.08
N CYS A 460 -8.01 3.84 -19.80
CA CYS A 460 -7.33 3.01 -20.78
C CYS A 460 -8.05 1.67 -20.99
N ASN A 461 -8.34 1.34 -22.25
CA ASN A 461 -9.11 0.17 -22.67
C ASN A 461 -10.54 0.11 -22.09
N THR A 462 -11.06 1.26 -21.64
CA THR A 462 -12.39 1.41 -21.05
C THR A 462 -13.47 1.05 -22.08
N ASN A 463 -14.24 0.02 -21.79
CA ASN A 463 -15.42 -0.34 -22.58
C ASN A 463 -16.60 0.59 -22.26
N SER A 464 -17.36 1.01 -23.26
CA SER A 464 -18.62 1.76 -23.06
C SER A 464 -19.54 1.67 -24.28
N ALA A 465 -20.69 2.35 -24.22
CA ALA A 465 -21.75 2.32 -25.21
C ALA A 465 -21.27 2.68 -26.64
N GLN A 466 -21.47 1.76 -27.59
CA GLN A 466 -21.05 1.89 -28.98
C GLN A 466 -22.14 2.52 -29.86
N SER A 467 -21.91 3.73 -30.37
CA SER A 467 -22.82 4.40 -31.32
C SER A 467 -23.10 3.59 -32.58
N GLY A 468 -24.32 3.63 -33.10
CA GLY A 468 -24.73 2.90 -34.31
C GLY A 468 -25.08 1.42 -34.05
N SER A 469 -25.08 0.99 -32.79
CA SER A 469 -25.51 -0.34 -32.35
C SER A 469 -26.73 -0.24 -31.43
N SER A 470 -27.46 -1.35 -31.24
CA SER A 470 -28.60 -1.38 -30.30
C SER A 470 -28.17 -1.49 -28.83
N CYS A 471 -27.17 -2.33 -28.54
CA CYS A 471 -26.61 -2.57 -27.20
C CYS A 471 -25.10 -2.90 -27.25
N GLY A 472 -24.41 -2.57 -28.34
CA GLY A 472 -23.00 -2.88 -28.52
C GLY A 472 -22.11 -2.07 -27.58
N VAL A 473 -20.94 -2.62 -27.26
CA VAL A 473 -19.96 -2.05 -26.35
C VAL A 473 -18.61 -2.10 -27.04
N ALA A 474 -17.80 -1.04 -26.89
CA ALA A 474 -16.49 -0.96 -27.51
C ALA A 474 -15.49 -0.23 -26.61
N GLN A 475 -14.21 -0.57 -26.77
CA GLN A 475 -13.10 0.02 -26.02
C GLN A 475 -12.69 1.38 -26.59
N ALA A 476 -12.30 2.29 -25.70
CA ALA A 476 -11.59 3.51 -26.02
C ALA A 476 -10.50 3.77 -24.98
N THR A 477 -9.50 4.56 -25.36
CA THR A 477 -8.35 4.90 -24.52
C THR A 477 -8.10 6.41 -24.58
N GLY A 478 -8.05 7.06 -23.42
CA GLY A 478 -7.66 8.45 -23.27
C GLY A 478 -8.21 9.10 -22.00
N THR A 479 -7.72 10.30 -21.70
CA THR A 479 -8.27 11.19 -20.66
C THR A 479 -9.78 11.45 -20.84
N SER A 480 -10.26 11.40 -22.08
CA SER A 480 -11.68 11.42 -22.46
C SER A 480 -12.54 10.36 -21.78
N MET A 481 -11.96 9.21 -21.38
CA MET A 481 -12.67 8.10 -20.73
C MET A 481 -12.56 8.18 -19.19
N ALA A 482 -11.43 8.67 -18.67
CA ALA A 482 -11.24 8.92 -17.24
C ALA A 482 -12.15 10.07 -16.72
N THR A 483 -12.33 11.12 -17.52
CA THR A 483 -13.10 12.33 -17.16
C THR A 483 -14.57 12.08 -16.81
N PRO A 484 -15.36 11.31 -17.60
CA PRO A 484 -16.74 10.96 -17.25
C PRO A 484 -16.84 10.01 -16.06
N ALA A 485 -15.81 9.22 -15.75
CA ALA A 485 -15.79 8.39 -14.55
C ALA A 485 -15.73 9.25 -13.27
N VAL A 486 -14.85 10.26 -13.25
CA VAL A 486 -14.78 11.25 -12.15
C VAL A 486 -16.06 12.10 -12.08
N ALA A 487 -16.72 12.36 -13.22
CA ALA A 487 -18.03 13.02 -13.22
C ALA A 487 -19.12 12.15 -12.56
N GLY A 488 -19.18 10.85 -12.87
CA GLY A 488 -20.09 9.91 -12.21
C GLY A 488 -19.89 9.84 -10.70
N ILE A 489 -18.63 9.80 -10.24
CA ILE A 489 -18.29 9.90 -8.81
C ILE A 489 -18.73 11.23 -8.20
N SER A 490 -18.51 12.35 -8.90
CA SER A 490 -18.94 13.68 -8.45
C SER A 490 -20.47 13.77 -8.28
N MET A 491 -21.24 13.04 -9.09
CA MET A 491 -22.70 12.93 -8.91
C MET A 491 -23.04 12.17 -7.62
N MET A 492 -22.37 11.05 -7.35
CA MET A 492 -22.65 10.23 -6.15
C MET A 492 -22.18 10.93 -4.85
N VAL A 493 -21.08 11.69 -4.89
CA VAL A 493 -20.70 12.60 -3.79
C VAL A 493 -21.77 13.66 -3.55
N ARG A 494 -22.34 14.24 -4.61
CA ARG A 494 -23.45 15.20 -4.49
C ARG A 494 -24.71 14.56 -3.93
N GLN A 495 -24.99 13.30 -4.29
CA GLN A 495 -26.10 12.52 -3.75
C GLN A 495 -25.92 12.23 -2.26
N TYR A 496 -24.73 11.83 -1.79
CA TYR A 496 -24.44 11.52 -0.37
C TYR A 496 -24.87 12.66 0.58
N PHE A 497 -24.60 13.92 0.23
CA PHE A 497 -25.02 15.08 1.01
C PHE A 497 -26.51 15.44 0.84
N MET A 498 -27.11 15.19 -0.33
CA MET A 498 -28.53 15.46 -0.58
C MET A 498 -29.47 14.41 0.04
N ASP A 499 -29.06 13.15 0.07
CA ASP A 499 -29.79 12.05 0.71
C ASP A 499 -29.52 12.00 2.22
N GLY A 500 -28.74 12.95 2.75
CA GLY A 500 -28.59 13.18 4.19
C GLY A 500 -27.74 12.14 4.92
N PHE A 501 -26.73 11.55 4.27
CA PHE A 501 -25.79 10.64 4.94
C PHE A 501 -24.93 11.38 5.98
N TYR A 502 -24.47 12.59 5.68
CA TYR A 502 -23.64 13.38 6.58
C TYR A 502 -24.46 13.98 7.74
N PRO A 503 -24.05 13.89 9.03
CA PRO A 503 -22.78 13.36 9.55
C PRO A 503 -22.86 11.94 10.14
N GLY A 504 -23.89 11.15 9.83
CA GLY A 504 -24.11 9.82 10.43
C GLY A 504 -23.58 8.64 9.63
N GLY A 505 -23.26 8.81 8.34
CA GLY A 505 -22.94 7.71 7.42
C GLY A 505 -24.16 6.87 7.02
N VAL A 506 -25.39 7.38 7.18
CA VAL A 506 -26.64 6.65 6.91
C VAL A 506 -27.64 7.56 6.22
N ALA A 507 -28.23 7.12 5.11
CA ALA A 507 -29.26 7.86 4.38
C ALA A 507 -30.40 8.34 5.29
N GLY A 508 -30.68 9.65 5.26
CA GLY A 508 -31.69 10.29 6.12
C GLY A 508 -31.36 10.33 7.62
N GLY A 509 -30.19 9.84 8.06
CA GLY A 509 -29.74 9.88 9.45
C GLY A 509 -29.09 11.21 9.85
N GLY A 510 -28.69 12.02 8.88
CA GLY A 510 -28.09 13.34 9.07
C GLY A 510 -28.87 14.49 8.42
N VAL A 511 -28.19 15.58 8.09
CA VAL A 511 -28.81 16.77 7.50
C VAL A 511 -28.65 16.71 5.97
N ALA A 512 -29.77 16.62 5.26
CA ALA A 512 -29.80 16.77 3.81
C ALA A 512 -29.54 18.22 3.39
N PHE A 513 -28.52 18.47 2.56
CA PHE A 513 -28.23 19.80 2.02
C PHE A 513 -27.69 19.75 0.58
N THR A 514 -27.62 20.90 -0.09
CA THR A 514 -26.96 21.03 -1.39
C THR A 514 -25.50 21.45 -1.18
N PRO A 515 -24.52 20.59 -1.47
CA PRO A 515 -23.10 20.92 -1.31
C PRO A 515 -22.64 21.94 -2.37
N SER A 516 -21.52 22.62 -2.14
CA SER A 516 -20.87 23.43 -3.16
C SER A 516 -20.04 22.58 -4.14
N GLY A 517 -19.77 23.13 -5.32
CA GLY A 517 -18.77 22.58 -6.25
C GLY A 517 -17.37 22.55 -5.64
N ALA A 518 -17.06 23.47 -4.72
CA ALA A 518 -15.84 23.45 -3.93
C ALA A 518 -15.80 22.24 -2.98
N LEU A 519 -16.90 21.93 -2.28
CA LEU A 519 -16.98 20.75 -1.40
C LEU A 519 -16.88 19.45 -2.20
N ILE A 520 -17.59 19.32 -3.33
CA ILE A 520 -17.49 18.13 -4.18
C ILE A 520 -16.03 17.95 -4.69
N LYS A 521 -15.39 19.04 -5.16
CA LYS A 521 -13.99 19.01 -5.58
C LYS A 521 -13.04 18.69 -4.41
N SER A 522 -13.33 19.18 -3.20
CA SER A 522 -12.55 18.93 -1.99
C SER A 522 -12.60 17.45 -1.56
N ILE A 523 -13.79 16.85 -1.54
CA ILE A 523 -13.99 15.43 -1.21
C ILE A 523 -13.28 14.52 -2.23
N VAL A 524 -13.46 14.79 -3.53
CA VAL A 524 -12.81 13.99 -4.59
C VAL A 524 -11.28 14.07 -4.49
N ILE A 525 -10.71 15.26 -4.25
CA ILE A 525 -9.26 15.45 -4.09
C ILE A 525 -8.73 14.85 -2.78
N ASN A 526 -9.46 14.99 -1.67
CA ASN A 526 -9.10 14.39 -0.38
C ASN A 526 -8.98 12.85 -0.48
N SER A 527 -9.86 12.21 -1.26
CA SER A 527 -9.88 10.76 -1.45
C SER A 527 -8.63 10.18 -2.14
N SER A 528 -7.91 10.98 -2.94
CA SER A 528 -6.99 10.46 -3.96
C SER A 528 -5.73 9.80 -3.40
N VAL A 529 -5.33 8.67 -3.97
CA VAL A 529 -4.15 7.89 -3.57
C VAL A 529 -2.96 8.07 -4.49
N ASP A 530 -1.76 7.97 -3.90
CA ASP A 530 -0.47 8.02 -4.58
C ASP A 530 -0.40 7.06 -5.79
N MET A 531 0.30 7.48 -6.84
CA MET A 531 0.40 6.74 -8.10
C MET A 531 1.75 6.02 -8.21
N THR A 532 1.71 4.83 -8.80
CA THR A 532 2.90 4.01 -9.02
C THR A 532 3.67 4.53 -10.24
N GLY A 533 4.90 5.00 -10.03
CA GLY A 533 5.83 5.39 -11.10
C GLY A 533 6.21 6.88 -11.12
N PRO A 534 5.27 7.84 -10.97
CA PRO A 534 5.62 9.23 -10.72
C PRO A 534 6.44 9.38 -9.43
N ALA A 535 7.19 10.47 -9.33
CA ALA A 535 8.06 10.74 -8.19
C ALA A 535 7.73 12.09 -7.56
N GLY A 536 7.72 12.12 -6.22
CA GLY A 536 7.50 13.33 -5.43
C GLY A 536 6.03 13.65 -5.18
N TYR A 537 5.22 12.64 -4.86
CA TYR A 537 3.83 12.81 -4.42
C TYR A 537 3.72 13.87 -3.30
N PRO A 538 2.71 14.75 -3.34
CA PRO A 538 1.79 15.02 -4.45
C PRO A 538 2.47 15.89 -5.53
N SER A 539 2.75 15.32 -6.72
CA SER A 539 3.56 16.00 -7.74
C SER A 539 2.73 16.79 -8.78
N ASN A 540 3.43 17.42 -9.73
CA ASN A 540 2.81 17.96 -10.96
C ASN A 540 2.56 16.88 -12.04
N GLN A 541 2.95 15.63 -11.79
CA GLN A 541 2.77 14.51 -12.71
C GLN A 541 1.49 13.74 -12.42
N GLU A 542 1.19 13.46 -11.14
CA GLU A 542 -0.06 12.81 -10.71
C GLU A 542 -1.12 13.77 -10.12
N GLY A 543 -0.75 15.02 -9.84
CA GLY A 543 -1.60 15.92 -9.07
C GLY A 543 -1.69 15.48 -7.61
N TRP A 544 -2.90 15.15 -7.18
CA TRP A 544 -3.21 14.55 -5.89
C TRP A 544 -3.35 13.01 -5.96
N GLY A 545 -3.12 12.43 -7.15
CA GLY A 545 -3.16 10.98 -7.38
C GLY A 545 -4.49 10.49 -7.96
N ARG A 546 -4.71 9.17 -7.91
CA ARG A 546 -5.93 8.54 -8.44
C ARG A 546 -7.09 8.65 -7.44
N VAL A 547 -8.27 9.05 -7.89
CA VAL A 547 -9.49 9.08 -7.07
C VAL A 547 -9.76 7.69 -6.47
N LEU A 548 -10.14 7.67 -5.20
CA LEU A 548 -10.52 6.46 -4.47
C LEU A 548 -11.59 6.83 -3.42
N ILE A 549 -12.83 7.04 -3.86
CA ILE A 549 -13.78 7.88 -3.11
C ILE A 549 -14.18 7.34 -1.73
N ASP A 550 -14.01 6.03 -1.50
CA ASP A 550 -14.13 5.38 -0.20
C ASP A 550 -13.19 6.01 0.86
N ASN A 551 -12.02 6.51 0.45
CA ASN A 551 -11.09 7.23 1.34
C ASN A 551 -11.60 8.58 1.86
N ALA A 552 -12.75 9.08 1.39
CA ALA A 552 -13.29 10.38 1.84
C ALA A 552 -14.78 10.40 2.20
N LEU A 553 -15.59 9.49 1.65
CA LEU A 553 -16.93 9.22 2.20
C LEU A 553 -16.84 8.16 3.31
N PHE A 554 -17.90 8.01 4.09
CA PHE A 554 -17.98 6.97 5.12
C PHE A 554 -19.44 6.59 5.41
N PHE A 555 -19.60 5.41 5.99
CA PHE A 555 -20.85 4.80 6.42
C PHE A 555 -20.82 4.48 7.92
N ALA A 556 -21.95 4.02 8.49
CA ALA A 556 -22.17 3.93 9.94
C ALA A 556 -20.99 3.33 10.73
N ASP A 557 -20.52 2.16 10.31
CA ASP A 557 -19.58 1.31 11.05
C ASP A 557 -18.09 1.60 10.75
N ASP A 558 -17.78 2.49 9.81
CA ASP A 558 -16.40 2.78 9.40
C ASP A 558 -15.60 3.50 10.49
N THR A 559 -14.39 3.04 10.83
CA THR A 559 -13.48 3.81 11.71
C THR A 559 -13.05 5.13 11.08
N ARG A 560 -12.94 5.18 9.74
CA ARG A 560 -12.68 6.40 9.01
C ARG A 560 -13.95 7.25 8.97
N LYS A 561 -13.87 8.47 9.48
CA LYS A 561 -14.95 9.45 9.45
C LYS A 561 -14.53 10.67 8.61
N LEU A 562 -15.53 11.46 8.24
CA LEU A 562 -15.39 12.74 7.54
C LEU A 562 -15.95 13.86 8.43
N GLN A 563 -15.25 14.98 8.47
CA GLN A 563 -15.77 16.27 8.93
C GLN A 563 -15.64 17.28 7.77
N ILE A 564 -16.64 18.14 7.59
CA ILE A 564 -16.65 19.14 6.53
C ILE A 564 -16.93 20.54 7.06
N HIS A 565 -16.51 21.53 6.29
CA HIS A 565 -16.97 22.91 6.36
C HIS A 565 -17.22 23.40 4.93
N ASP A 566 -18.41 23.93 4.64
CA ASP A 566 -18.80 24.37 3.29
C ASP A 566 -19.43 25.76 3.36
N GLN A 567 -18.67 26.78 2.95
CA GLN A 567 -19.00 28.19 3.15
C GLN A 567 -19.15 28.89 1.80
N ARG A 568 -20.36 29.40 1.54
CA ARG A 568 -20.72 30.08 0.28
C ARG A 568 -20.07 31.46 0.18
N ASN A 569 -19.93 32.00 -1.03
CA ASN A 569 -19.30 33.32 -1.22
C ASN A 569 -19.98 34.43 -0.41
N ALA A 570 -21.32 34.39 -0.30
CA ALA A 570 -22.11 35.39 0.43
C ALA A 570 -21.68 35.57 1.90
N ASP A 571 -21.26 34.49 2.56
CA ASP A 571 -20.82 34.45 3.95
C ASP A 571 -19.28 34.33 4.08
N GLY A 572 -18.57 34.41 2.95
CA GLY A 572 -17.15 34.04 2.83
C GLY A 572 -16.14 35.03 3.42
N LEU A 573 -14.86 34.69 3.29
CA LEU A 573 -13.75 35.49 3.81
C LEU A 573 -13.53 36.77 3.00
N SER A 574 -13.01 37.78 3.69
CA SER A 574 -12.43 39.01 3.12
C SER A 574 -10.95 39.09 3.50
N THR A 575 -10.18 39.97 2.87
CA THR A 575 -8.73 40.13 3.14
C THR A 575 -8.45 40.38 4.63
N GLY A 576 -7.64 39.51 5.24
CA GLY A 576 -7.31 39.55 6.68
C GLY A 576 -8.40 39.02 7.61
N GLY A 577 -9.48 38.41 7.08
CA GLY A 577 -10.42 37.62 7.85
C GLY A 577 -9.97 36.16 7.93
N GLU A 578 -10.34 35.47 9.02
CA GLU A 578 -9.97 34.07 9.28
C GLU A 578 -11.19 33.28 9.78
N VAL A 579 -11.22 31.99 9.45
CA VAL A 579 -12.12 31.00 10.06
C VAL A 579 -11.24 29.94 10.73
N VAL A 580 -11.50 29.70 12.01
CA VAL A 580 -10.84 28.65 12.80
C VAL A 580 -11.83 27.53 13.04
N LEU A 581 -11.43 26.31 12.68
CA LEU A 581 -12.14 25.06 12.91
C LEU A 581 -11.29 24.17 13.82
N THR A 582 -11.92 23.22 14.50
CA THR A 582 -11.24 22.14 15.23
C THR A 582 -11.64 20.78 14.65
N ALA A 583 -10.74 19.81 14.69
CA ALA A 583 -11.02 18.41 14.38
C ALA A 583 -10.33 17.51 15.43
N ASN A 584 -11.08 16.59 16.01
CA ASN A 584 -10.59 15.79 17.13
C ASN A 584 -10.23 14.38 16.65
N VAL A 585 -8.94 14.07 16.65
CA VAL A 585 -8.39 12.79 16.20
C VAL A 585 -8.40 11.80 17.36
N VAL A 586 -9.13 10.69 17.22
CA VAL A 586 -9.31 9.70 18.30
C VAL A 586 -8.11 8.76 18.41
N SER A 587 -7.58 8.28 17.27
CA SER A 587 -6.37 7.44 17.24
C SER A 587 -5.45 7.77 16.06
N SER A 588 -4.21 7.28 16.15
CA SER A 588 -3.20 7.36 15.08
C SER A 588 -3.30 6.24 14.03
N SER A 589 -4.38 5.45 14.06
CA SER A 589 -4.54 4.24 13.24
C SER A 589 -4.85 4.51 11.76
N LEU A 590 -5.36 5.71 11.46
CA LEU A 590 -5.74 6.13 10.11
C LEU A 590 -4.99 7.39 9.69
N PRO A 591 -4.62 7.54 8.40
CA PRO A 591 -4.07 8.79 7.87
C PRO A 591 -5.05 9.96 8.05
N LEU A 592 -4.51 11.11 8.39
CA LEU A 592 -5.24 12.37 8.53
C LEU A 592 -5.04 13.23 7.27
N ARG A 593 -6.12 13.79 6.73
CA ARG A 593 -6.07 14.68 5.56
C ARG A 593 -7.02 15.86 5.72
N PHE A 594 -6.48 17.06 5.55
CA PHE A 594 -7.21 18.32 5.45
C PHE A 594 -7.06 18.83 4.01
N THR A 595 -8.15 18.99 3.28
CA THR A 595 -8.15 19.56 1.92
C THR A 595 -9.03 20.80 1.89
N LEU A 596 -8.43 21.96 1.64
CA LEU A 596 -9.08 23.24 1.35
C LEU A 596 -9.27 23.38 -0.16
N VAL A 597 -10.46 23.78 -0.62
CA VAL A 597 -10.74 24.14 -2.01
C VAL A 597 -11.49 25.47 -2.08
N THR A 598 -11.04 26.33 -2.98
CA THR A 598 -11.64 27.64 -3.26
C THR A 598 -12.12 27.70 -4.71
N THR A 599 -13.38 28.06 -4.93
CA THR A 599 -13.89 28.42 -6.27
C THR A 599 -13.65 29.91 -6.47
N GLU A 600 -12.57 30.25 -7.17
CA GLU A 600 -12.12 31.62 -7.32
C GLU A 600 -12.89 32.40 -8.40
N PRO A 601 -13.00 33.74 -8.29
CA PRO A 601 -13.33 34.59 -9.41
C PRO A 601 -12.28 34.46 -10.52
N ALA A 602 -12.75 34.52 -11.78
CA ALA A 602 -11.93 34.24 -12.95
C ALA A 602 -10.86 35.31 -13.20
N GLY A 603 -9.66 34.88 -13.59
CA GLY A 603 -8.54 35.77 -13.91
C GLY A 603 -8.78 36.56 -15.20
N ALA A 604 -8.02 37.65 -15.41
CA ALA A 604 -8.03 38.34 -16.70
C ALA A 604 -7.41 37.43 -17.77
N ALA A 605 -8.06 37.29 -18.94
CA ALA A 605 -7.63 36.39 -20.03
C ALA A 605 -6.29 36.76 -20.71
N ASN A 606 -5.60 37.80 -20.22
CA ASN A 606 -4.26 38.22 -20.65
C ASN A 606 -3.24 38.21 -19.48
N ALA A 607 -3.62 37.69 -18.31
CA ALA A 607 -2.72 37.58 -17.16
C ALA A 607 -1.86 36.32 -17.25
N SER A 608 -0.55 36.46 -17.02
CA SER A 608 0.39 35.33 -16.95
C SER A 608 0.32 34.53 -15.64
N ASN A 609 -0.51 34.98 -14.70
CA ASN A 609 -0.99 34.23 -13.55
C ASN A 609 -2.49 34.58 -13.39
N PRO A 610 -3.43 33.61 -13.49
CA PRO A 610 -4.86 33.89 -13.45
C PRO A 610 -5.46 33.93 -12.03
N VAL A 611 -4.65 33.72 -10.99
CA VAL A 611 -5.08 33.76 -9.58
C VAL A 611 -5.51 35.17 -9.20
N VAL A 612 -6.61 35.26 -8.44
CA VAL A 612 -7.28 36.50 -8.04
C VAL A 612 -7.43 36.55 -6.51
N ASN A 613 -7.81 35.44 -5.90
CA ASN A 613 -7.94 35.30 -4.46
C ASN A 613 -6.98 34.24 -3.91
N ASP A 614 -6.47 34.51 -2.72
CA ASP A 614 -5.36 33.82 -2.08
C ASP A 614 -5.81 33.50 -0.64
N LEU A 615 -6.10 32.22 -0.38
CA LEU A 615 -6.62 31.70 0.90
C LEU A 615 -5.66 30.61 1.41
N ASP A 616 -5.00 30.86 2.54
CA ASP A 616 -4.05 29.92 3.15
C ASP A 616 -4.77 28.87 4.01
N LEU A 617 -4.31 27.62 3.94
CA LEU A 617 -4.59 26.57 4.93
C LEU A 617 -3.41 26.47 5.92
N VAL A 618 -3.69 26.70 7.20
CA VAL A 618 -2.75 26.45 8.30
C VAL A 618 -3.36 25.44 9.27
N VAL A 619 -2.61 24.39 9.58
CA VAL A 619 -3.03 23.29 10.45
C VAL A 619 -2.04 23.17 11.60
N THR A 620 -2.53 23.09 12.84
CA THR A 620 -1.70 22.97 14.06
C THR A 620 -2.04 21.70 14.82
N SER A 621 -1.01 20.91 15.17
CA SER A 621 -1.15 19.65 15.91
C SER A 621 -1.47 19.87 17.40
N PRO A 622 -1.94 18.83 18.12
CA PRO A 622 -2.06 18.84 19.58
C PRO A 622 -0.74 19.17 20.32
N ASN A 623 0.41 18.96 19.67
CA ASN A 623 1.74 19.26 20.22
C ASN A 623 2.24 20.67 19.85
N GLY A 624 1.49 21.43 19.03
CA GLY A 624 1.88 22.74 18.52
C GLY A 624 2.66 22.76 17.20
N ASP A 625 2.78 21.63 16.49
CA ASP A 625 3.43 21.55 15.19
C ASP A 625 2.58 22.28 14.13
N VAL A 626 3.19 23.22 13.39
CA VAL A 626 2.48 24.02 12.38
C VAL A 626 2.82 23.55 10.96
N TYR A 627 1.80 23.04 10.29
CA TYR A 627 1.78 22.65 8.88
C TYR A 627 1.07 23.73 8.06
N LYS A 628 1.50 23.92 6.83
CA LYS A 628 0.84 24.78 5.84
C LYS A 628 0.41 23.94 4.66
N GLY A 629 -0.66 24.35 3.98
CA GLY A 629 -1.07 23.71 2.75
C GLY A 629 0.07 23.61 1.74
N ASN A 630 0.13 22.48 1.06
CA ASN A 630 1.07 22.18 -0.03
C ASN A 630 2.56 22.13 0.35
N VAL A 631 2.92 22.21 1.64
CA VAL A 631 4.28 21.97 2.14
C VAL A 631 4.48 20.47 2.40
N PHE A 632 5.12 19.77 1.45
CA PHE A 632 5.30 18.32 1.47
C PHE A 632 6.78 17.89 1.46
N THR A 633 7.06 16.74 2.06
CA THR A 633 8.34 16.01 1.98
C THR A 633 8.05 14.50 2.06
N GLY A 634 8.41 13.75 1.01
CA GLY A 634 8.25 12.28 1.02
C GLY A 634 6.80 11.80 1.14
N GLY A 635 5.87 12.44 0.42
CA GLY A 635 4.44 12.08 0.44
C GLY A 635 3.62 12.65 1.60
N GLN A 636 4.28 13.12 2.67
CA GLN A 636 3.61 13.67 3.87
C GLN A 636 3.90 15.17 4.05
N SER A 637 3.03 15.86 4.78
CA SER A 637 3.20 17.28 5.07
C SER A 637 4.32 17.53 6.08
N ALA A 638 5.09 18.58 5.84
CA ALA A 638 6.22 18.97 6.68
C ALA A 638 5.97 20.30 7.38
N THR A 639 6.56 20.48 8.56
CA THR A 639 6.47 21.74 9.32
C THR A 639 7.33 22.84 8.68
N GLY A 640 6.89 24.09 8.82
CA GLY A 640 7.63 25.26 8.31
C GLY A 640 7.25 25.64 6.87
N GLY A 641 8.22 25.58 5.95
CA GLY A 641 8.04 25.95 4.53
C GLY A 641 7.55 27.37 4.25
N LEU A 642 7.24 27.64 2.99
CA LEU A 642 6.47 28.81 2.54
C LEU A 642 5.01 28.38 2.30
N ARG A 643 4.07 29.32 2.41
CA ARG A 643 2.67 29.11 2.02
C ARG A 643 2.54 28.99 0.50
N ASP A 644 1.48 28.35 0.00
CA ASP A 644 1.14 28.46 -1.43
C ASP A 644 0.68 29.89 -1.74
N GLN A 645 0.71 30.29 -3.01
CA GLN A 645 0.26 31.61 -3.49
C GLN A 645 -0.37 31.51 -4.88
N LYS A 646 -0.74 30.28 -5.28
CA LYS A 646 -1.14 29.94 -6.64
C LYS A 646 -2.27 28.94 -6.71
N ASN A 647 -2.21 27.87 -5.92
CA ASN A 647 -3.18 26.79 -6.01
C ASN A 647 -4.43 27.15 -5.22
N ASN A 648 -5.59 27.20 -5.88
CA ASN A 648 -6.91 27.28 -5.22
C ASN A 648 -7.34 25.93 -4.58
N VAL A 649 -6.37 25.06 -4.32
CA VAL A 649 -6.46 23.78 -3.63
C VAL A 649 -5.22 23.67 -2.74
N GLU A 650 -5.43 23.58 -1.44
CA GLU A 650 -4.39 23.37 -0.44
C GLU A 650 -4.65 22.11 0.37
N GLN A 651 -3.63 21.27 0.58
CA GLN A 651 -3.75 20.05 1.37
C GLN A 651 -2.67 19.94 2.44
N VAL A 652 -3.07 19.43 3.61
CA VAL A 652 -2.18 18.87 4.64
C VAL A 652 -2.53 17.40 4.82
N HIS A 653 -1.53 16.51 4.78
CA HIS A 653 -1.72 15.06 4.87
C HIS A 653 -0.60 14.42 5.72
N LEU A 654 -0.99 13.60 6.69
CA LEU A 654 -0.11 12.86 7.58
C LEU A 654 -0.52 11.38 7.60
N THR A 655 0.44 10.46 7.56
CA THR A 655 0.16 9.00 7.59
C THR A 655 -0.13 8.50 9.00
N THR A 656 0.45 9.15 10.02
CA THR A 656 0.30 8.77 11.43
C THR A 656 0.10 10.04 12.26
N PRO A 657 -1.16 10.50 12.44
CA PRO A 657 -1.46 11.72 13.18
C PRO A 657 -1.31 11.52 14.69
N THR A 658 -0.98 12.60 15.42
CA THR A 658 -1.09 12.62 16.88
C THR A 658 -2.57 12.71 17.29
N PRO A 659 -3.07 11.84 18.20
CA PRO A 659 -4.42 11.96 18.76
C PRO A 659 -4.62 13.26 19.57
N GLY A 660 -5.84 13.76 19.60
CA GLY A 660 -6.25 15.02 20.24
C GLY A 660 -6.76 16.08 19.26
N THR A 661 -6.88 17.32 19.74
CA THR A 661 -7.44 18.46 18.98
C THR A 661 -6.45 19.02 17.98
N TRP A 662 -6.81 18.95 16.69
CA TRP A 662 -6.14 19.70 15.64
C TRP A 662 -6.87 21.01 15.39
N THR A 663 -6.12 22.11 15.29
CA THR A 663 -6.67 23.43 14.92
C THR A 663 -6.44 23.68 13.43
N ILE A 664 -7.47 24.13 12.72
CA ILE A 664 -7.45 24.39 11.29
C ILE A 664 -7.84 25.85 11.06
N THR A 665 -6.90 26.68 10.66
CA THR A 665 -7.14 28.08 10.31
C THR A 665 -7.15 28.22 8.79
N VAL A 666 -8.24 28.76 8.24
CA VAL A 666 -8.32 29.21 6.84
C VAL A 666 -8.34 30.74 6.86
N SER A 667 -7.36 31.38 6.24
CA SER A 667 -7.21 32.84 6.25
C SER A 667 -7.30 33.44 4.85
N GLY A 668 -8.00 34.58 4.73
CA GLY A 668 -8.10 35.33 3.48
C GLY A 668 -6.86 36.18 3.26
N ALA A 669 -5.73 35.57 2.89
CA ALA A 669 -4.45 36.26 2.72
C ALA A 669 -4.52 37.43 1.73
N ALA A 670 -5.22 37.26 0.60
CA ALA A 670 -5.65 38.36 -0.25
C ALA A 670 -6.96 38.00 -0.99
N VAL A 671 -8.08 38.62 -0.60
CA VAL A 671 -9.37 38.52 -1.29
C VAL A 671 -9.59 39.80 -2.08
N ASN A 672 -9.17 39.80 -3.35
CA ASN A 672 -9.26 40.96 -4.23
C ASN A 672 -10.65 41.15 -4.85
N VAL A 673 -11.44 40.07 -4.95
CA VAL A 673 -12.85 40.09 -5.36
C VAL A 673 -13.62 39.15 -4.44
N GLY A 674 -14.52 39.66 -3.60
CA GLY A 674 -15.21 38.82 -2.63
C GLY A 674 -16.40 39.49 -1.93
N PRO A 675 -16.90 38.93 -0.81
CA PRO A 675 -16.33 37.81 -0.06
C PRO A 675 -16.14 36.49 -0.83
N GLN A 676 -15.19 35.66 -0.39
CA GLN A 676 -14.77 34.41 -1.02
C GLN A 676 -15.16 33.20 -0.16
N GLY A 677 -16.00 32.33 -0.74
CA GLY A 677 -16.40 31.06 -0.15
C GLY A 677 -15.34 29.97 -0.37
N PHE A 678 -15.35 28.95 0.47
CA PHE A 678 -14.41 27.83 0.42
C PHE A 678 -15.04 26.58 1.05
N ALA A 679 -14.46 25.42 0.76
CA ALA A 679 -14.80 24.18 1.44
C ALA A 679 -13.56 23.48 2.00
N VAL A 680 -13.69 22.89 3.18
CA VAL A 680 -12.69 22.01 3.79
C VAL A 680 -13.27 20.62 3.96
N ALA A 681 -12.54 19.60 3.53
CA ALA A 681 -12.80 18.19 3.86
C ALA A 681 -11.69 17.67 4.77
N ILE A 682 -12.07 17.10 5.91
CA ILE A 682 -11.18 16.54 6.93
C ILE A 682 -11.51 15.06 7.10
N THR A 683 -10.55 14.17 6.89
CA THR A 683 -10.77 12.72 6.96
C THR A 683 -9.69 12.04 7.81
N GLY A 684 -10.09 11.00 8.54
CA GLY A 684 -9.24 10.22 9.43
C GLY A 684 -10.11 9.52 10.48
N ASP A 685 -9.52 9.12 11.60
CA ASP A 685 -10.27 8.75 12.80
C ASP A 685 -10.70 10.01 13.57
N VAL A 686 -11.69 10.73 13.03
CA VAL A 686 -12.05 12.10 13.44
C VAL A 686 -13.50 12.20 13.95
N VAL A 687 -13.70 12.94 15.05
CA VAL A 687 -15.04 13.24 15.58
C VAL A 687 -15.33 14.75 15.59
N SER A 688 -16.52 15.12 15.12
CA SER A 688 -17.00 16.50 15.02
C SER A 688 -17.73 16.94 16.29
N GLY A 689 -17.27 18.01 16.92
CA GLY A 689 -17.89 18.55 18.14
C GLY A 689 -16.82 18.99 19.16
N PRO A 690 -17.23 19.54 20.31
CA PRO A 690 -16.31 19.80 21.41
C PRO A 690 -15.64 18.51 21.89
N VAL A 691 -14.34 18.57 22.22
CA VAL A 691 -13.63 17.47 22.88
C VAL A 691 -14.33 17.15 24.21
N PRO A 692 -14.84 15.93 24.42
CA PRO A 692 -15.38 15.53 25.72
C PRO A 692 -14.24 15.37 26.74
N VAL A 693 -14.57 15.31 28.04
CA VAL A 693 -13.57 14.94 29.05
C VAL A 693 -12.94 13.59 28.69
N SER A 694 -11.62 13.49 28.74
CA SER A 694 -10.89 12.24 28.51
C SER A 694 -10.12 11.83 29.75
N VAL A 695 -10.29 10.58 30.20
CA VAL A 695 -9.61 9.97 31.34
C VAL A 695 -8.67 8.88 30.82
N SER A 696 -7.42 8.86 31.27
CA SER A 696 -6.42 7.85 30.89
C SER A 696 -5.33 7.71 31.94
N PHE A 697 -4.84 6.50 32.19
CA PHE A 697 -3.73 6.27 33.13
C PHE A 697 -2.38 6.66 32.50
N VAL A 698 -1.43 7.08 33.33
CA VAL A 698 -0.08 7.47 32.90
C VAL A 698 0.93 6.41 33.34
N GLY A 699 1.46 5.68 32.37
CA GLY A 699 2.35 4.53 32.59
C GLY A 699 1.65 3.20 32.33
N THR A 700 2.34 2.10 32.64
CA THR A 700 1.79 0.75 32.62
C THR A 700 1.26 0.38 34.00
N VAL A 701 0.13 -0.33 34.06
CA VAL A 701 -0.30 -1.04 35.28
C VAL A 701 0.78 -2.07 35.65
N PRO A 702 1.16 -2.20 36.94
CA PRO A 702 2.07 -3.26 37.37
C PRO A 702 1.48 -4.65 37.08
N GLY A 703 2.28 -5.63 36.66
CA GLY A 703 1.79 -7.01 36.51
C GLY A 703 1.70 -7.77 37.84
N LEU A 704 2.56 -7.39 38.80
CA LEU A 704 2.71 -8.01 40.12
C LEU A 704 3.12 -6.91 41.12
N VAL A 705 2.57 -6.95 42.32
CA VAL A 705 2.86 -6.03 43.44
C VAL A 705 3.11 -6.84 44.71
N LEU A 706 4.06 -6.42 45.55
CA LEU A 706 4.32 -7.10 46.83
C LEU A 706 3.15 -6.92 47.82
N PRO A 707 2.90 -7.88 48.72
CA PRO A 707 1.88 -7.75 49.77
C PRO A 707 1.99 -6.44 50.55
N HIS A 708 0.84 -5.88 50.91
CA HIS A 708 0.67 -4.61 51.63
C HIS A 708 1.40 -3.38 51.01
N THR A 709 1.87 -3.46 49.76
CA THR A 709 2.56 -2.34 49.09
C THR A 709 1.56 -1.39 48.43
N GLU A 710 1.50 -0.15 48.92
CA GLU A 710 0.74 0.93 48.30
C GLU A 710 1.17 1.20 46.85
N VAL A 711 0.19 1.40 45.95
CA VAL A 711 0.45 1.66 44.52
C VAL A 711 0.05 3.10 44.16
N PRO A 712 1.03 4.01 43.90
CA PRO A 712 0.73 5.38 43.48
C PRO A 712 0.24 5.40 42.03
N VAL A 713 -1.01 5.81 41.84
CA VAL A 713 -1.70 5.90 40.55
C VAL A 713 -1.65 7.35 40.04
N THR A 714 -1.28 7.52 38.77
CA THR A 714 -1.36 8.80 38.04
C THR A 714 -2.36 8.69 36.90
N VAL A 715 -3.34 9.59 36.89
CA VAL A 715 -4.39 9.68 35.87
C VAL A 715 -4.29 11.03 35.16
N GLN A 716 -4.21 11.01 33.84
CA GLN A 716 -4.35 12.18 32.98
C GLN A 716 -5.83 12.40 32.70
N ILE A 717 -6.35 13.55 33.14
CA ILE A 717 -7.73 13.98 32.89
C ILE A 717 -7.64 15.30 32.12
N ARG A 718 -8.05 15.27 30.85
CA ARG A 718 -8.13 16.48 30.01
C ARG A 718 -9.59 16.89 29.89
N PRO A 719 -9.97 18.14 30.22
CA PRO A 719 -11.34 18.60 30.09
C PRO A 719 -11.79 18.77 28.62
N GLY A 720 -10.83 18.97 27.71
CA GLY A 720 -11.12 19.19 26.29
C GLY A 720 -11.71 20.58 26.05
N ASP A 721 -12.83 20.63 25.33
CA ASP A 721 -13.66 21.82 25.14
C ASP A 721 -14.85 21.84 26.14
N ASP A 722 -14.98 20.81 26.97
CA ASP A 722 -15.98 20.69 28.02
C ASP A 722 -15.48 21.34 29.33
N THR A 723 -16.41 21.58 30.27
CA THR A 723 -16.05 21.95 31.64
C THR A 723 -16.06 20.69 32.50
N LEU A 724 -14.96 20.41 33.20
CA LEU A 724 -14.89 19.35 34.21
C LEU A 724 -15.82 19.71 35.38
N VAL A 725 -16.60 18.76 35.89
CA VAL A 725 -17.42 18.95 37.09
C VAL A 725 -16.50 18.90 38.32
N ASP A 726 -16.51 19.97 39.13
CA ASP A 726 -15.77 20.07 40.39
C ASP A 726 -16.03 18.85 41.28
N GLY A 727 -14.96 18.16 41.70
CA GLY A 727 -15.04 16.97 42.55
C GLY A 727 -15.44 15.66 41.86
N SER A 728 -15.59 15.64 40.53
CA SER A 728 -15.83 14.40 39.77
C SER A 728 -14.61 13.49 39.47
N PRO A 729 -13.34 13.95 39.57
CA PRO A 729 -12.18 13.06 39.51
C PRO A 729 -12.12 12.06 40.67
N GLU A 730 -12.30 10.78 40.36
CA GLU A 730 -12.31 9.69 41.35
C GLU A 730 -11.52 8.46 40.86
N LEU A 731 -10.87 7.76 41.79
CA LEU A 731 -10.28 6.44 41.59
C LEU A 731 -11.09 5.41 42.39
N HIS A 732 -11.63 4.42 41.71
CA HIS A 732 -12.45 3.36 42.29
C HIS A 732 -11.63 2.07 42.37
N TYR A 733 -11.73 1.32 43.48
CA TYR A 733 -10.96 0.08 43.70
C TYR A 733 -11.72 -0.94 44.56
N ARG A 734 -11.32 -2.22 44.49
CA ARG A 734 -11.78 -3.31 45.38
C ARG A 734 -10.75 -4.44 45.48
N ALA A 735 -10.83 -5.23 46.55
CA ALA A 735 -9.93 -6.38 46.80
C ALA A 735 -10.47 -7.71 46.25
N ASP A 736 -11.79 -7.94 46.27
CA ASP A 736 -12.46 -9.12 45.72
C ASP A 736 -13.41 -8.73 44.55
N PRO A 737 -13.45 -9.47 43.43
CA PRO A 737 -14.38 -9.24 42.31
C PRO A 737 -15.89 -9.36 42.65
N LEU A 738 -16.25 -9.82 43.85
CA LEU A 738 -17.60 -9.86 44.40
C LEU A 738 -17.95 -8.63 45.24
N ASP A 739 -16.94 -7.88 45.71
CA ASP A 739 -17.14 -6.71 46.59
C ASP A 739 -17.55 -5.45 45.82
N PRO A 740 -18.24 -4.50 46.48
CA PRO A 740 -18.47 -3.17 45.93
C PRO A 740 -17.17 -2.38 45.85
N PHE A 741 -17.04 -1.54 44.83
CA PHE A 741 -15.91 -0.60 44.74
C PHE A 741 -15.97 0.44 45.87
N ALA A 742 -14.83 0.63 46.54
CA ALA A 742 -14.50 1.81 47.31
C ALA A 742 -13.96 2.92 46.39
N THR A 743 -13.94 4.16 46.88
CA THR A 743 -13.64 5.35 46.06
C THR A 743 -12.67 6.28 46.78
N ILE A 744 -11.70 6.82 46.04
CA ILE A 744 -10.68 7.78 46.49
C ILE A 744 -10.76 9.02 45.59
N GLU A 745 -10.69 10.23 46.17
CA GLU A 745 -10.60 11.47 45.40
C GLU A 745 -9.28 11.54 44.62
N LEU A 746 -9.33 11.83 43.32
CA LEU A 746 -8.15 12.05 42.49
C LEU A 746 -7.67 13.49 42.66
N VAL A 747 -6.51 13.69 43.29
CA VAL A 747 -5.99 15.03 43.64
C VAL A 747 -5.15 15.60 42.49
N ALA A 748 -5.48 16.80 42.01
CA ALA A 748 -4.74 17.48 40.94
C ALA A 748 -3.31 17.85 41.35
N THR A 749 -2.32 17.53 40.51
CA THR A 749 -0.89 17.80 40.74
C THR A 749 -0.27 18.76 39.72
N ARG A 750 -0.80 18.79 38.50
CA ARG A 750 -0.60 19.81 37.46
C ARG A 750 -1.84 19.88 36.56
N ASP A 751 -1.88 20.86 35.67
CA ASP A 751 -3.02 21.22 34.79
C ASP A 751 -3.87 20.06 34.24
N ASP A 752 -3.25 18.93 33.88
CA ASP A 752 -3.91 17.75 33.32
C ASP A 752 -3.64 16.42 34.05
N LEU A 753 -2.92 16.42 35.18
CA LEU A 753 -2.63 15.19 35.95
C LEU A 753 -3.19 15.23 37.36
N TYR A 754 -3.75 14.09 37.74
CA TYR A 754 -4.34 13.81 39.03
C TYR A 754 -3.72 12.54 39.59
N THR A 755 -3.61 12.45 40.92
CA THR A 755 -2.98 11.31 41.60
C THR A 755 -3.80 10.86 42.80
N ALA A 756 -3.84 9.55 43.01
CA ALA A 756 -4.30 8.90 44.23
C ALA A 756 -3.41 7.68 44.48
N THR A 757 -3.48 7.10 45.68
CA THR A 757 -2.71 5.90 46.05
C THR A 757 -3.70 4.78 46.33
N LEU A 758 -3.56 3.64 45.65
CA LEU A 758 -4.26 2.42 46.04
C LEU A 758 -3.61 1.87 47.31
N PRO A 759 -4.39 1.34 48.27
CA PRO A 759 -3.84 0.73 49.46
C PRO A 759 -2.98 -0.50 49.12
N GLY A 760 -2.21 -0.96 50.10
CA GLY A 760 -1.67 -2.31 50.08
C GLY A 760 -2.79 -3.36 50.14
N PHE A 761 -2.58 -4.49 49.45
CA PHE A 761 -3.51 -5.62 49.39
C PHE A 761 -2.83 -6.91 49.88
N ASP A 762 -3.64 -7.90 50.25
CA ASP A 762 -3.21 -9.12 50.93
C ASP A 762 -2.97 -10.29 49.95
N CYS A 763 -2.20 -11.30 50.37
CA CYS A 763 -2.05 -12.52 49.58
C CYS A 763 -3.37 -13.29 49.43
N GLY A 764 -3.93 -13.23 48.22
CA GLY A 764 -5.18 -13.90 47.86
C GLY A 764 -6.23 -12.93 47.31
N ASP A 765 -6.05 -11.62 47.51
CA ASP A 765 -6.84 -10.59 46.85
C ASP A 765 -6.68 -10.67 45.33
N GLN A 766 -7.68 -10.17 44.61
CA GLN A 766 -7.63 -9.92 43.17
C GLN A 766 -7.98 -8.44 42.93
N PRO A 767 -7.05 -7.51 43.17
CA PRO A 767 -7.34 -6.08 43.14
C PRO A 767 -7.85 -5.62 41.78
N GLU A 768 -9.02 -5.01 41.75
CA GLU A 768 -9.58 -4.38 40.55
C GLU A 768 -9.74 -2.87 40.78
N PHE A 769 -9.41 -2.05 39.78
CA PHE A 769 -9.54 -0.59 39.85
C PHE A 769 -9.87 0.08 38.52
N TYR A 770 -10.43 1.29 38.58
CA TYR A 770 -10.70 2.16 37.43
C TYR A 770 -10.80 3.62 37.87
N ALA A 771 -10.53 4.57 36.97
CA ALA A 771 -10.67 6.01 37.24
C ALA A 771 -11.89 6.60 36.51
N THR A 772 -12.50 7.64 37.09
CA THR A 772 -13.60 8.40 36.47
C THR A 772 -13.42 9.91 36.55
N ALA A 773 -14.10 10.62 35.66
CA ALA A 773 -14.30 12.07 35.67
C ALA A 773 -15.60 12.43 34.93
N GLU A 774 -16.29 13.51 35.30
CA GLU A 774 -17.52 13.95 34.62
C GLU A 774 -17.35 15.31 33.94
N GLY A 775 -17.75 15.39 32.67
CA GLY A 775 -17.88 16.64 31.95
C GLY A 775 -19.31 17.20 31.99
N VAL A 776 -19.45 18.51 32.15
CA VAL A 776 -20.75 19.22 32.19
C VAL A 776 -21.60 18.95 30.93
N THR A 777 -20.96 18.75 29.78
CA THR A 777 -21.61 18.49 28.49
C THR A 777 -21.54 17.02 28.09
N SER A 778 -20.43 16.36 28.39
CA SER A 778 -20.11 15.00 27.94
C SER A 778 -20.52 13.91 28.93
N GLY A 779 -20.86 14.24 30.18
CA GLY A 779 -21.21 13.31 31.24
C GLY A 779 -20.03 12.46 31.73
N LEU A 780 -20.29 11.51 32.63
CA LEU A 780 -19.26 10.61 33.20
C LEU A 780 -18.44 9.89 32.12
N LYS A 781 -17.13 9.75 32.39
CA LYS A 781 -16.10 9.10 31.56
C LYS A 781 -15.26 8.22 32.47
N SER A 782 -14.75 7.11 31.94
CA SER A 782 -13.95 6.14 32.71
C SER A 782 -12.69 5.70 31.98
N ALA A 783 -11.68 5.30 32.75
CA ALA A 783 -10.53 4.53 32.30
C ALA A 783 -10.44 3.24 33.14
N PRO A 784 -10.49 2.04 32.54
CA PRO A 784 -10.74 1.79 31.12
C PRO A 784 -12.17 2.20 30.71
N ALA A 785 -12.41 2.35 29.41
CA ALA A 785 -13.73 2.72 28.92
C ALA A 785 -14.75 1.61 29.18
N GLY A 786 -15.92 1.95 29.74
CA GLY A 786 -16.97 0.98 30.08
C GLY A 786 -16.88 0.39 31.49
N ALA A 787 -16.04 0.95 32.37
CA ALA A 787 -16.07 0.63 33.80
C ALA A 787 -17.45 0.93 34.43
N PRO A 788 -17.90 0.18 35.45
CA PRO A 788 -17.19 -0.92 36.14
C PRO A 788 -17.26 -2.29 35.45
N ALA A 789 -17.79 -2.40 34.22
CA ALA A 789 -17.80 -3.69 33.51
C ALA A 789 -16.44 -4.07 32.91
N ASN A 790 -15.54 -3.09 32.75
CA ASN A 790 -14.13 -3.25 32.44
C ASN A 790 -13.31 -2.58 33.56
N THR A 791 -12.22 -3.21 33.99
CA THR A 791 -11.31 -2.75 35.06
C THR A 791 -9.85 -2.95 34.65
N PHE A 792 -8.93 -2.41 35.44
CA PHE A 792 -7.54 -2.86 35.48
C PHE A 792 -7.33 -3.73 36.73
N ASP A 793 -6.41 -4.68 36.64
CA ASP A 793 -6.06 -5.64 37.69
C ASP A 793 -4.53 -5.83 37.81
N TYR A 794 -4.08 -6.45 38.91
CA TYR A 794 -2.70 -6.92 39.09
C TYR A 794 -2.62 -8.06 40.11
N GLU A 795 -1.59 -8.91 40.02
CA GLU A 795 -1.35 -9.98 41.00
C GLU A 795 -0.64 -9.45 42.27
N ILE A 796 -0.87 -10.11 43.41
CA ILE A 796 -0.13 -9.87 44.67
C ILE A 796 0.86 -11.01 44.93
N GLY A 797 2.13 -10.69 45.20
CA GLY A 797 3.18 -11.64 45.57
C GLY A 797 4.60 -11.27 45.11
N GLU A 798 5.55 -12.21 45.28
CA GLU A 798 6.95 -12.12 44.81
C GLU A 798 7.24 -13.18 43.73
N ILE A 799 8.25 -12.94 42.90
CA ILE A 799 8.76 -13.93 41.92
C ILE A 799 9.87 -14.77 42.54
N ALA A 800 9.64 -16.07 42.74
CA ALA A 800 10.61 -17.01 43.30
C ALA A 800 11.10 -18.04 42.26
N THR A 801 12.41 -18.30 42.20
CA THR A 801 12.99 -19.31 41.30
C THR A 801 12.84 -20.71 41.87
N SER A 802 11.98 -21.53 41.26
CA SER A 802 11.84 -22.96 41.54
C SER A 802 12.65 -23.80 40.54
N VAL A 803 13.32 -24.86 41.00
CA VAL A 803 13.90 -25.87 40.12
C VAL A 803 12.81 -26.86 39.71
N VAL A 804 12.71 -27.15 38.41
CA VAL A 804 11.71 -28.04 37.80
C VAL A 804 12.33 -29.39 37.44
N LEU A 805 13.58 -29.40 36.98
CA LEU A 805 14.36 -30.60 36.65
C LEU A 805 15.84 -30.36 36.93
N THR A 806 16.53 -31.40 37.38
CA THR A 806 17.98 -31.55 37.25
C THR A 806 18.28 -33.01 36.87
N GLU A 807 19.13 -33.21 35.87
CA GLU A 807 19.61 -34.50 35.38
C GLU A 807 21.11 -34.35 35.09
N ASP A 808 21.94 -34.96 35.93
CA ASP A 808 23.41 -34.88 35.90
C ASP A 808 24.08 -36.07 35.21
N PHE A 809 23.30 -37.04 34.74
CA PHE A 809 23.77 -38.28 34.13
C PHE A 809 24.88 -39.00 34.92
N ALA A 810 24.95 -38.84 36.26
CA ALA A 810 25.86 -39.57 37.13
C ALA A 810 25.56 -41.09 37.17
N ALA A 811 24.39 -41.48 36.66
CA ALA A 811 24.01 -42.85 36.32
C ALA A 811 23.16 -42.85 35.03
N ALA A 812 22.93 -44.03 34.45
CA ALA A 812 22.10 -44.17 33.26
C ALA A 812 20.67 -43.65 33.54
N PRO A 813 20.15 -42.68 32.76
CA PRO A 813 19.03 -41.84 33.16
C PRO A 813 17.69 -42.57 33.09
N VAL A 814 16.81 -42.32 34.07
CA VAL A 814 15.58 -43.11 34.27
C VAL A 814 14.44 -42.59 33.42
N GLY A 815 13.88 -43.44 32.56
CA GLY A 815 12.71 -43.12 31.73
C GLY A 815 13.02 -42.33 30.45
N TRP A 816 14.26 -41.90 30.26
CA TRP A 816 14.76 -41.42 28.98
C TRP A 816 14.83 -42.57 27.95
N THR A 817 14.65 -42.26 26.67
CA THR A 817 14.74 -43.24 25.58
C THR A 817 15.71 -42.78 24.50
N THR A 818 16.60 -43.67 24.07
CA THR A 818 17.62 -43.40 23.05
C THR A 818 17.42 -44.21 21.78
N THR A 819 17.89 -43.67 20.65
CA THR A 819 17.98 -44.35 19.34
C THR A 819 19.30 -43.99 18.65
N GLY A 820 19.68 -44.75 17.60
CA GLY A 820 20.97 -44.58 16.93
C GLY A 820 22.14 -44.95 17.84
N LEU A 821 23.14 -44.08 17.92
CA LEU A 821 24.32 -44.22 18.78
C LEU A 821 24.20 -43.54 20.16
N TRP A 822 23.03 -42.98 20.52
CA TRP A 822 22.84 -42.37 21.84
C TRP A 822 22.90 -43.40 22.98
N HIS A 823 23.86 -43.23 23.88
CA HIS A 823 24.03 -44.08 25.06
C HIS A 823 24.60 -43.29 26.24
N HIS A 824 24.45 -43.84 27.45
CA HIS A 824 25.15 -43.37 28.65
C HIS A 824 26.58 -43.88 28.62
N SER A 825 27.57 -43.00 28.80
CA SER A 825 28.99 -43.37 28.75
C SER A 825 29.82 -42.64 29.80
N SER A 826 30.94 -43.26 30.19
CA SER A 826 32.04 -42.69 30.98
C SER A 826 33.38 -42.76 30.24
N LEU A 827 33.32 -42.89 28.91
CA LEU A 827 34.46 -43.09 28.01
C LEU A 827 34.50 -41.98 26.95
N CYS A 828 35.65 -41.82 26.29
CA CYS A 828 35.94 -40.66 25.43
C CYS A 828 35.82 -39.31 26.17
N PRO A 829 36.49 -39.14 27.34
CA PRO A 829 36.34 -37.96 28.20
C PRO A 829 36.95 -36.70 27.59
N ILE A 830 36.27 -35.59 27.84
CA ILE A 830 36.76 -34.22 27.61
C ILE A 830 37.14 -33.64 28.98
N THR A 831 38.27 -32.94 29.07
CA THR A 831 38.82 -32.48 30.35
C THR A 831 39.04 -30.97 30.34
N PRO A 832 38.51 -30.21 31.34
CA PRO A 832 37.64 -30.67 32.43
C PRO A 832 36.26 -31.12 31.92
N THR A 833 35.57 -31.97 32.69
CA THR A 833 34.12 -32.23 32.54
C THR A 833 33.32 -31.01 33.02
N CYS A 834 32.07 -30.89 32.57
CA CYS A 834 31.31 -29.62 32.71
C CYS A 834 30.86 -29.34 34.16
N ASP A 835 30.46 -30.37 34.89
CA ASP A 835 30.01 -30.35 36.28
C ASP A 835 31.10 -30.81 37.29
N GLY A 836 32.11 -31.54 36.80
CA GLY A 836 33.13 -32.23 37.60
C GLY A 836 32.87 -33.74 37.79
N GLY A 837 31.79 -34.26 37.21
CA GLY A 837 31.43 -35.67 37.14
C GLY A 837 32.25 -36.46 36.14
N SER A 838 31.82 -37.70 35.87
CA SER A 838 32.60 -38.69 35.09
C SER A 838 31.76 -39.50 34.09
N SER A 839 30.52 -39.09 33.81
CA SER A 839 29.66 -39.74 32.82
C SER A 839 28.60 -38.79 32.30
N TRP A 840 28.20 -38.98 31.05
CA TRP A 840 27.29 -38.11 30.29
C TRP A 840 26.53 -38.96 29.26
N MET A 841 25.68 -38.33 28.47
CA MET A 841 25.05 -38.96 27.31
C MET A 841 25.85 -38.63 26.04
N ALA A 842 26.17 -39.66 25.24
CA ALA A 842 27.02 -39.52 24.06
C ALA A 842 26.37 -40.14 22.81
N TYR A 843 26.51 -39.48 21.67
CA TYR A 843 26.21 -40.01 20.34
C TYR A 843 27.50 -40.40 19.60
N ASN A 844 28.06 -41.55 19.95
CA ASN A 844 29.25 -42.13 19.30
C ASN A 844 29.43 -43.61 19.67
N GLN A 845 30.64 -44.14 19.51
CA GLN A 845 31.01 -45.50 19.91
C GLN A 845 32.20 -45.46 20.88
N ASP A 846 32.01 -45.96 22.11
CA ASP A 846 33.05 -46.12 23.15
C ASP A 846 34.35 -46.80 22.69
N SER A 847 34.29 -47.63 21.65
CA SER A 847 35.40 -48.47 21.18
C SER A 847 36.47 -47.72 20.39
N ASN A 848 36.11 -46.59 19.78
CA ASN A 848 36.99 -45.78 18.93
C ASN A 848 36.80 -44.25 19.10
N CYS A 849 35.83 -43.84 19.92
CA CYS A 849 35.44 -42.45 20.14
C CYS A 849 34.96 -41.70 18.90
N ASN A 850 34.24 -42.37 18.00
CA ASN A 850 33.57 -41.70 16.87
C ASN A 850 32.20 -42.29 16.50
N PHE A 851 31.44 -41.56 15.67
CA PHE A 851 30.11 -41.97 15.18
C PHE A 851 30.13 -42.70 13.82
N ASN A 852 31.31 -43.11 13.34
CA ASN A 852 31.45 -43.85 12.09
C ASN A 852 31.05 -45.33 12.26
N ASN A 853 29.83 -45.67 11.85
CA ASN A 853 29.35 -47.06 11.78
C ASN A 853 29.43 -47.66 10.36
N GLY A 854 30.17 -47.02 9.44
CA GLY A 854 30.32 -47.45 8.04
C GLY A 854 29.26 -46.89 7.07
N GLY A 855 28.46 -45.91 7.49
CA GLY A 855 27.52 -45.18 6.62
C GLY A 855 26.75 -44.08 7.36
N THR A 856 25.72 -43.57 6.70
CA THR A 856 24.80 -42.56 7.26
C THR A 856 24.07 -43.10 8.48
N ASN A 857 24.02 -42.32 9.55
CA ASN A 857 23.30 -42.70 10.76
C ASN A 857 22.68 -41.49 11.48
N SER A 858 21.65 -41.76 12.27
CA SER A 858 20.95 -40.75 13.05
C SER A 858 20.30 -41.39 14.28
N GLY A 859 20.00 -40.55 15.27
CA GLY A 859 19.30 -40.97 16.46
C GLY A 859 18.94 -39.83 17.39
N THR A 860 18.05 -40.12 18.32
CA THR A 860 17.47 -39.16 19.26
C THR A 860 17.59 -39.65 20.70
N MET A 861 18.01 -38.77 21.60
CA MET A 861 17.82 -38.92 23.04
C MET A 861 16.60 -38.10 23.46
N THR A 862 15.63 -38.75 24.09
CA THR A 862 14.34 -38.12 24.45
C THR A 862 14.04 -38.30 25.93
N SER A 863 13.61 -37.23 26.60
CA SER A 863 13.29 -37.23 28.03
C SER A 863 11.96 -37.92 28.37
N PRO A 864 11.66 -38.18 29.67
CA PRO A 864 10.29 -38.27 30.15
C PRO A 864 9.47 -37.01 29.83
N MET A 865 8.14 -37.06 30.02
CA MET A 865 7.32 -35.85 30.04
C MET A 865 7.67 -35.00 31.27
N ILE A 866 7.97 -33.73 31.06
CA ILE A 866 8.33 -32.74 32.08
C ILE A 866 7.17 -31.75 32.19
N ALA A 867 6.55 -31.64 33.37
CA ALA A 867 5.51 -30.65 33.63
C ALA A 867 6.17 -29.31 33.98
N LEU A 868 6.05 -28.31 33.11
CA LEU A 868 6.46 -26.94 33.38
C LEU A 868 5.36 -26.23 34.17
N PRO A 869 5.66 -25.51 35.27
CA PRO A 869 4.67 -24.72 35.98
C PRO A 869 4.21 -23.52 35.12
N PRO A 870 3.03 -22.94 35.40
CA PRO A 870 2.72 -21.60 34.96
C PRO A 870 3.67 -20.59 35.64
N VAL A 871 3.90 -19.44 35.00
CA VAL A 871 4.70 -18.33 35.52
C VAL A 871 3.87 -17.05 35.51
N PRO A 872 4.05 -16.12 36.48
CA PRO A 872 3.30 -14.87 36.55
C PRO A 872 3.75 -13.90 35.44
N PRO A 873 3.02 -12.78 35.21
CA PRO A 873 3.40 -11.78 34.22
C PRO A 873 4.83 -11.25 34.40
N GLY A 874 5.74 -11.63 33.50
CA GLY A 874 7.16 -11.26 33.52
C GLY A 874 8.11 -12.30 34.14
N GLY A 875 7.59 -13.40 34.69
CA GLY A 875 8.41 -14.56 35.07
C GLY A 875 8.85 -15.38 33.85
N THR A 876 10.04 -16.00 33.93
CA THR A 876 10.59 -16.86 32.86
C THR A 876 10.73 -18.34 33.26
N ILE A 877 10.86 -19.21 32.27
CA ILE A 877 11.35 -20.58 32.43
C ILE A 877 12.65 -20.72 31.63
N THR A 878 13.74 -21.11 32.29
CA THR A 878 15.06 -21.22 31.68
C THR A 878 15.63 -22.62 31.88
N MET A 879 16.00 -23.25 30.78
CA MET A 879 16.79 -24.48 30.74
C MET A 879 18.26 -24.16 30.51
N THR A 880 19.15 -24.87 31.18
CA THR A 880 20.58 -24.93 30.86
C THR A 880 21.01 -26.36 30.63
N TYR A 881 21.95 -26.59 29.72
CA TYR A 881 22.60 -27.90 29.56
C TYR A 881 24.05 -27.76 29.12
N CYS A 882 24.88 -28.74 29.45
CA CYS A 882 26.25 -28.83 28.96
C CYS A 882 26.29 -29.57 27.62
N SER A 883 27.09 -29.05 26.68
CA SER A 883 27.21 -29.57 25.31
C SER A 883 28.67 -29.64 24.89
N ASN A 884 29.05 -30.69 24.14
CA ASN A 884 30.22 -30.70 23.28
C ASN A 884 29.89 -31.35 21.94
N LEU A 885 30.14 -30.67 20.83
CA LEU A 885 29.92 -31.15 19.47
C LEU A 885 31.23 -31.10 18.68
N ASP A 886 31.74 -32.26 18.26
CA ASP A 886 32.94 -32.39 17.41
C ASP A 886 32.55 -33.27 16.20
N THR A 887 32.50 -32.64 15.03
CA THR A 887 31.87 -33.08 13.76
C THR A 887 32.67 -32.57 12.56
N GLU A 888 32.30 -32.89 11.31
CA GLU A 888 33.01 -32.32 10.17
C GLU A 888 32.75 -30.81 9.97
N PRO A 889 33.77 -29.96 9.75
CA PRO A 889 33.61 -28.50 9.69
C PRO A 889 33.01 -28.01 8.36
N ALA A 890 31.75 -28.37 8.11
CA ALA A 890 30.96 -28.03 6.93
C ALA A 890 29.47 -27.83 7.31
N SER A 891 28.96 -26.61 7.18
CA SER A 891 27.66 -26.16 7.70
C SER A 891 26.41 -26.67 6.92
N SER A 892 26.36 -27.96 6.59
CA SER A 892 25.24 -28.62 5.92
C SER A 892 25.16 -30.14 6.16
N TYR A 893 26.06 -30.69 6.99
CA TYR A 893 26.16 -32.10 7.36
C TYR A 893 26.25 -32.22 8.90
N ASP A 894 26.23 -33.43 9.47
CA ASP A 894 26.31 -33.66 10.93
C ASP A 894 25.38 -32.78 11.81
N LEU A 895 24.09 -32.75 11.46
CA LEU A 895 23.11 -31.88 12.10
C LEU A 895 22.77 -32.33 13.54
N ALA A 896 22.99 -31.43 14.50
CA ALA A 896 22.67 -31.59 15.92
C ALA A 896 21.66 -30.53 16.38
N PHE A 897 20.56 -30.94 17.01
CA PHE A 897 19.47 -30.04 17.43
C PHE A 897 18.81 -30.47 18.75
N LEU A 898 18.30 -29.49 19.52
CA LEU A 898 17.34 -29.70 20.60
C LEU A 898 15.93 -29.29 20.15
N PHE A 899 14.92 -30.11 20.47
CA PHE A 899 13.52 -29.84 20.18
C PHE A 899 12.59 -30.00 21.40
N ILE A 900 11.46 -29.30 21.39
CA ILE A 900 10.21 -29.72 22.01
C ILE A 900 9.18 -29.95 20.90
N GLY A 901 8.57 -31.13 20.83
CA GLY A 901 7.55 -31.43 19.81
C GLY A 901 8.08 -31.34 18.37
N ALA A 902 7.69 -30.27 17.67
CA ALA A 902 8.18 -29.93 16.32
C ALA A 902 9.13 -28.72 16.31
N ASP A 903 9.20 -27.96 17.41
CA ASP A 903 9.89 -26.68 17.50
C ASP A 903 11.37 -26.90 17.83
N GLN A 904 12.26 -26.37 16.98
CA GLN A 904 13.71 -26.36 17.22
C GLN A 904 14.02 -25.25 18.22
N LEU A 905 14.66 -25.59 19.33
CA LEU A 905 14.96 -24.68 20.44
C LEU A 905 16.43 -24.27 20.47
N ASP A 906 17.33 -25.16 20.08
CA ASP A 906 18.77 -24.92 20.11
C ASP A 906 19.50 -25.73 19.03
N GLU A 907 20.64 -25.20 18.60
CA GLU A 907 21.58 -25.75 17.63
C GLU A 907 23.00 -25.58 18.22
N PRO A 908 23.57 -26.62 18.84
CA PRO A 908 24.91 -26.58 19.43
C PRO A 908 26.00 -26.21 18.43
N SER A 909 27.00 -25.46 18.90
CA SER A 909 28.15 -25.03 18.09
C SER A 909 29.26 -26.08 18.12
N GLU A 910 29.99 -26.24 17.01
CA GLU A 910 31.19 -27.08 17.00
C GLU A 910 32.27 -26.54 17.96
N LEU A 911 32.72 -27.38 18.90
CA LEU A 911 33.73 -27.06 19.90
C LEU A 911 34.52 -28.33 20.27
N ASP A 912 35.80 -28.19 20.63
CA ASP A 912 36.61 -29.30 21.16
C ASP A 912 36.47 -29.48 22.69
N THR A 913 35.75 -28.55 23.34
CA THR A 913 35.58 -28.37 24.79
C THR A 913 34.10 -28.26 25.18
N TRP A 914 33.78 -28.46 26.46
CA TRP A 914 32.41 -28.29 26.98
C TRP A 914 31.99 -26.82 27.02
N GLU A 915 30.78 -26.53 26.55
CA GLU A 915 30.06 -25.26 26.79
C GLU A 915 28.79 -25.50 27.61
N THR A 916 28.35 -24.50 28.38
CA THR A 916 27.01 -24.48 29.00
C THR A 916 26.09 -23.63 28.15
N ARG A 917 25.10 -24.25 27.52
CA ARG A 917 24.07 -23.61 26.70
C ARG A 917 22.85 -23.23 27.56
N THR A 918 22.11 -22.22 27.13
CA THR A 918 20.93 -21.68 27.84
C THR A 918 19.79 -21.50 26.85
N VAL A 919 18.61 -22.00 27.20
CA VAL A 919 17.43 -22.08 26.33
C VAL A 919 16.21 -21.53 27.09
N ASP A 920 15.46 -20.63 26.45
CA ASP A 920 14.20 -20.10 26.99
C ASP A 920 13.06 -21.08 26.71
N LEU A 921 12.32 -21.47 27.76
CA LEU A 921 11.14 -22.33 27.69
C LEU A 921 9.85 -21.61 28.13
N THR A 922 9.89 -20.28 28.32
CA THR A 922 8.78 -19.49 28.87
C THR A 922 7.49 -19.61 28.05
N SER A 923 7.59 -19.75 26.73
CA SER A 923 6.45 -20.00 25.83
C SER A 923 5.72 -21.33 26.08
N TYR A 924 6.33 -22.26 26.83
CA TYR A 924 5.77 -23.55 27.21
C TYR A 924 5.30 -23.59 28.68
N ALA A 925 5.24 -22.45 29.37
CA ALA A 925 4.75 -22.38 30.75
C ALA A 925 3.35 -23.00 30.91
N GLY A 926 3.15 -23.74 32.01
CA GLY A 926 1.94 -24.51 32.29
C GLY A 926 1.74 -25.77 31.44
N GLN A 927 2.63 -26.09 30.49
CA GLN A 927 2.51 -27.24 29.61
C GLN A 927 3.36 -28.44 30.07
N SER A 928 2.96 -29.64 29.68
CA SER A 928 3.82 -30.84 29.80
C SER A 928 4.57 -31.07 28.49
N VAL A 929 5.89 -30.94 28.53
CA VAL A 929 6.78 -30.98 27.36
C VAL A 929 7.68 -32.22 27.37
N GLN A 930 8.37 -32.47 26.26
CA GLN A 930 9.36 -33.53 26.14
C GLN A 930 10.57 -33.02 25.36
N LEU A 931 11.75 -33.06 25.99
CA LEU A 931 13.01 -32.67 25.35
C LEU A 931 13.47 -33.78 24.40
N ARG A 932 13.85 -33.43 23.17
CA ARG A 932 14.43 -34.35 22.19
C ARG A 932 15.72 -33.76 21.62
N PHE A 933 16.84 -34.30 22.06
CA PHE A 933 18.15 -34.09 21.44
C PHE A 933 18.24 -35.01 20.22
N SER A 934 18.62 -34.49 19.06
CA SER A 934 18.60 -35.18 17.78
C SER A 934 19.93 -34.99 17.05
N PHE A 935 20.56 -36.08 16.63
CA PHE A 935 21.79 -36.07 15.83
C PHE A 935 21.57 -36.83 14.53
N ASN A 936 22.06 -36.31 13.41
CA ASN A 936 21.92 -36.91 12.09
C ASN A 936 23.11 -36.57 11.19
N THR A 937 23.90 -37.56 10.77
CA THR A 937 25.11 -37.34 9.96
C THR A 937 24.83 -36.76 8.57
N VAL A 938 23.58 -36.84 8.10
CA VAL A 938 23.11 -36.48 6.75
C VAL A 938 23.68 -37.39 5.64
N ASP A 939 24.99 -37.62 5.60
CA ASP A 939 25.62 -38.65 4.75
C ASP A 939 26.57 -39.59 5.52
N GLY A 940 27.48 -40.30 4.85
CA GLY A 940 28.37 -41.31 5.43
C GLY A 940 29.87 -41.01 5.25
N ILE A 941 30.22 -39.75 5.00
CA ILE A 941 31.56 -39.24 4.73
C ILE A 941 32.11 -38.56 6.00
N GLN A 942 33.40 -38.69 6.27
CA GLN A 942 34.13 -38.07 7.40
C GLN A 942 33.56 -38.28 8.83
N ASN A 943 32.56 -39.13 9.05
CA ASN A 943 31.98 -39.53 10.37
C ASN A 943 32.96 -40.01 11.48
N ASP A 944 34.27 -39.97 11.26
CA ASP A 944 35.32 -40.36 12.21
C ASP A 944 35.59 -39.33 13.35
N HIS A 945 34.74 -38.30 13.47
CA HIS A 945 34.73 -37.29 14.54
C HIS A 945 34.02 -37.76 15.84
N ARG A 946 34.18 -37.06 16.96
CA ARG A 946 33.72 -37.51 18.30
C ARG A 946 32.19 -37.57 18.45
N GLY A 947 31.45 -36.77 17.72
CA GLY A 947 29.99 -36.64 17.82
C GLY A 947 29.57 -35.69 18.93
N TRP A 948 28.34 -35.87 19.40
CA TRP A 948 27.72 -34.99 20.41
C TRP A 948 27.76 -35.64 21.80
N GLN A 949 28.26 -34.91 22.81
CA GLN A 949 28.12 -35.21 24.23
C GLN A 949 27.20 -34.17 24.88
N VAL A 950 26.27 -34.64 25.72
CA VAL A 950 25.26 -33.82 26.43
C VAL A 950 25.27 -34.20 27.91
N ASP A 951 25.27 -33.19 28.78
CA ASP A 951 25.44 -33.36 30.22
C ASP A 951 24.70 -32.28 31.04
N ASN A 952 24.57 -32.46 32.36
CA ASN A 952 24.11 -31.49 33.35
C ASN A 952 22.92 -30.61 32.89
N ILE A 953 21.78 -31.25 32.63
CA ILE A 953 20.54 -30.57 32.25
C ILE A 953 19.86 -30.04 33.52
N SER A 954 19.55 -28.76 33.56
CA SER A 954 18.69 -28.18 34.59
C SER A 954 17.60 -27.30 33.98
N ILE A 955 16.42 -27.30 34.57
CA ILE A 955 15.31 -26.42 34.22
C ILE A 955 14.87 -25.70 35.49
N SER A 956 14.78 -24.37 35.41
CA SER A 956 14.27 -23.51 36.47
C SER A 956 13.12 -22.66 35.96
N ALA A 957 12.16 -22.35 36.82
CA ALA A 957 11.00 -21.52 36.52
C ALA A 957 10.81 -20.48 37.62
N GLN A 958 10.62 -19.23 37.21
CA GLN A 958 10.22 -18.14 38.07
C GLN A 958 8.71 -18.23 38.32
N VAL A 959 8.31 -18.74 39.48
CA VAL A 959 6.92 -18.92 39.87
C VAL A 959 6.49 -17.83 40.86
N GLY A 960 5.23 -17.43 40.81
CA GLY A 960 4.66 -16.53 41.82
C GLY A 960 4.60 -17.24 43.17
N GLN A 961 5.14 -16.59 44.21
CA GLN A 961 4.93 -16.97 45.60
C GLN A 961 4.43 -15.75 46.36
N CYS A 962 3.16 -15.78 46.74
CA CYS A 962 2.64 -14.85 47.72
C CYS A 962 2.89 -15.42 49.11
N ILE A 963 4.06 -15.10 49.66
CA ILE A 963 4.35 -15.27 51.08
C ILE A 963 3.80 -14.01 51.74
N GLN A 964 2.74 -14.14 52.54
CA GLN A 964 2.40 -13.07 53.49
C GLN A 964 3.65 -12.82 54.33
N PRO A 965 4.14 -11.57 54.47
CA PRO A 965 5.07 -11.28 55.56
C PRO A 965 4.40 -11.73 56.86
N PRO A 966 5.14 -12.34 57.81
CA PRO A 966 4.54 -12.79 59.06
C PRO A 966 3.86 -11.59 59.73
N GLU A 967 2.56 -11.70 59.94
CA GLU A 967 1.70 -10.68 60.55
C GLU A 967 2.42 -10.10 61.77
N GLU A 968 2.75 -8.79 61.74
CA GLU A 968 3.54 -8.17 62.80
C GLU A 968 2.85 -8.43 64.12
N CYS A 969 3.46 -9.28 64.97
CA CYS A 969 2.73 -9.89 66.06
C CYS A 969 2.43 -8.81 67.09
N VAL A 970 1.22 -8.26 67.07
CA VAL A 970 0.78 -7.12 67.90
C VAL A 970 1.00 -7.36 69.40
N ALA A 971 1.18 -8.62 69.81
CA ALA A 971 1.53 -9.04 71.16
C ALA A 971 3.03 -8.92 71.54
N ASP A 972 3.96 -8.84 70.57
CA ASP A 972 5.43 -8.71 70.72
C ASP A 972 5.86 -7.23 70.60
N PHE A 973 5.17 -6.34 71.31
CA PHE A 973 5.23 -4.88 71.12
C PHE A 973 6.63 -4.25 71.33
N ASN A 974 7.63 -5.02 71.75
CA ASN A 974 9.00 -4.54 71.92
C ASN A 974 10.01 -5.10 70.89
N ASP A 975 9.57 -5.87 69.89
CA ASP A 975 10.38 -6.57 68.88
C ASP A 975 11.48 -7.49 69.47
N ASP A 976 11.32 -8.01 70.70
CA ASP A 976 12.29 -8.91 71.33
C ASP A 976 12.05 -10.42 71.08
N THR A 977 10.96 -10.77 70.39
CA THR A 977 10.51 -12.13 70.01
C THR A 977 10.05 -13.00 71.19
N VAL A 978 9.61 -12.38 72.29
CA VAL A 978 9.21 -13.07 73.53
C VAL A 978 7.98 -12.44 74.21
N ILE A 979 6.79 -12.85 73.74
CA ILE A 979 5.47 -12.51 74.32
C ILE A 979 5.47 -12.61 75.85
N SER A 980 5.44 -11.45 76.51
CA SER A 980 5.67 -11.32 77.94
C SER A 980 5.00 -10.08 78.54
N SER A 981 5.22 -9.85 79.84
CA SER A 981 4.79 -8.59 80.47
C SER A 981 5.63 -7.37 80.06
N ALA A 982 6.72 -7.56 79.30
CA ALA A 982 7.50 -6.44 78.74
C ALA A 982 6.67 -5.71 77.68
N ASP A 983 5.94 -6.44 76.85
CA ASP A 983 5.12 -5.93 75.74
C ASP A 983 3.97 -5.08 76.25
N ILE A 984 3.24 -5.56 77.27
CA ILE A 984 2.22 -4.75 77.96
C ILE A 984 2.85 -3.45 78.52
N THR A 985 4.11 -3.50 78.96
CA THR A 985 4.81 -2.31 79.49
C THR A 985 5.25 -1.36 78.38
N ALA A 986 5.66 -1.88 77.23
CA ALA A 986 6.02 -1.09 76.04
C ALA A 986 4.76 -0.45 75.40
N PHE A 987 3.71 -1.24 75.16
CA PHE A 987 2.41 -0.81 74.66
C PHE A 987 1.80 0.30 75.53
N LEU A 988 1.70 0.10 76.85
CA LEU A 988 1.18 1.15 77.73
C LEU A 988 2.10 2.40 77.75
N GLY A 989 3.40 2.23 77.51
CA GLY A 989 4.35 3.33 77.33
C GLY A 989 4.06 4.16 76.08
N ALA A 990 3.87 3.50 74.93
CA ALA A 990 3.48 4.13 73.67
C ALA A 990 2.09 4.77 73.76
N TRP A 991 1.11 4.08 74.37
CA TRP A 991 -0.25 4.58 74.58
C TRP A 991 -0.30 5.87 75.40
N PHE A 992 0.52 5.98 76.46
CA PHE A 992 0.66 7.24 77.19
C PHE A 992 1.43 8.33 76.40
N ALA A 993 2.31 7.94 75.47
CA ALA A 993 3.00 8.87 74.59
C ALA A 993 2.05 9.44 73.53
N ASP A 994 1.27 8.60 72.84
CA ASP A 994 0.24 8.99 71.88
C ASP A 994 -0.73 10.03 72.47
N LEU A 995 -1.32 9.72 73.64
CA LEU A 995 -2.25 10.60 74.37
C LEU A 995 -1.65 11.95 74.81
N THR A 996 -0.33 12.13 74.73
CA THR A 996 0.35 13.38 75.17
C THR A 996 1.24 14.03 74.09
N GLY A 997 1.54 13.32 73.01
CA GLY A 997 2.43 13.74 71.92
C GLY A 997 1.79 13.73 70.53
N GLY A 998 0.65 13.06 70.33
CA GLY A 998 -0.04 13.02 69.03
C GLY A 998 0.56 12.04 68.01
N THR A 999 1.24 11.00 68.49
CA THR A 999 1.56 9.79 67.70
C THR A 999 0.38 8.81 67.71
N THR A 1000 0.45 7.78 66.86
CA THR A 1000 -0.51 6.67 66.74
C THR A 1000 0.21 5.31 66.84
N VAL A 1001 1.25 5.22 67.68
CA VAL A 1001 2.10 4.01 67.79
C VAL A 1001 1.40 2.90 68.57
N ALA A 1002 0.39 3.24 69.37
CA ALA A 1002 -0.47 2.32 70.12
C ALA A 1002 -1.93 2.34 69.64
N ASP A 1003 -2.20 2.85 68.44
CA ASP A 1003 -3.39 2.46 67.66
C ASP A 1003 -3.16 1.03 67.18
N VAL A 1004 -3.90 0.10 67.76
CA VAL A 1004 -3.81 -1.35 67.45
C VAL A 1004 -5.15 -1.92 66.98
N ASN A 1005 -6.15 -1.06 66.77
CA ASN A 1005 -7.43 -1.43 66.16
C ASN A 1005 -7.59 -0.88 64.73
N GLY A 1006 -6.69 0.02 64.29
CA GLY A 1006 -6.67 0.62 62.96
C GLY A 1006 -7.67 1.76 62.76
N ASP A 1007 -8.23 2.34 63.83
CA ASP A 1007 -9.25 3.40 63.74
C ASP A 1007 -8.68 4.83 63.69
N LEU A 1008 -7.35 4.97 63.71
CA LEU A 1008 -6.57 6.21 63.68
C LEU A 1008 -6.73 7.11 64.92
N VAL A 1009 -7.32 6.60 66.02
CA VAL A 1009 -7.42 7.33 67.30
C VAL A 1009 -7.13 6.47 68.54
N THR A 1010 -5.88 6.50 69.00
CA THR A 1010 -5.43 5.83 70.24
C THR A 1010 -6.32 6.16 71.46
N THR A 1011 -7.11 5.18 71.90
CA THR A 1011 -8.12 5.27 72.97
C THR A 1011 -8.07 4.05 73.91
N SER A 1012 -9.04 3.90 74.81
CA SER A 1012 -9.18 2.68 75.62
C SER A 1012 -9.67 1.46 74.82
N ALA A 1013 -10.06 1.63 73.55
CA ALA A 1013 -10.36 0.51 72.67
C ALA A 1013 -9.10 -0.31 72.38
N ASP A 1014 -7.98 0.37 72.12
CA ASP A 1014 -6.67 -0.22 71.83
C ASP A 1014 -6.14 -1.08 72.97
N ILE A 1015 -6.26 -0.61 74.22
CA ILE A 1015 -5.92 -1.42 75.40
C ILE A 1015 -6.71 -2.74 75.40
N THR A 1016 -7.95 -2.74 74.88
CA THR A 1016 -8.79 -3.93 74.81
C THR A 1016 -8.40 -4.83 73.65
N ALA A 1017 -8.07 -4.27 72.48
CA ALA A 1017 -7.60 -5.01 71.30
C ALA A 1017 -6.22 -5.65 71.55
N PHE A 1018 -5.24 -4.86 72.01
CA PHE A 1018 -3.89 -5.30 72.36
C PHE A 1018 -3.91 -6.43 73.40
N LEU A 1019 -4.67 -6.28 74.49
CA LEU A 1019 -4.74 -7.33 75.51
C LEU A 1019 -5.45 -8.59 74.99
N ALA A 1020 -6.40 -8.48 74.06
CA ALA A 1020 -7.01 -9.66 73.43
C ALA A 1020 -5.98 -10.44 72.60
N ALA A 1021 -5.27 -9.76 71.69
CA ALA A 1021 -4.19 -10.35 70.88
C ALA A 1021 -3.09 -10.95 71.77
N TRP A 1022 -2.66 -10.24 72.81
CA TRP A 1022 -1.63 -10.71 73.75
C TRP A 1022 -2.05 -11.96 74.56
N PHE A 1023 -3.32 -12.04 74.98
CA PHE A 1023 -3.83 -13.25 75.64
C PHE A 1023 -3.98 -14.44 74.68
N GLU A 1024 -4.20 -14.20 73.39
CA GLU A 1024 -4.30 -15.25 72.37
C GLU A 1024 -2.91 -15.77 71.96
N ALA A 1025 -1.95 -14.87 71.69
CA ALA A 1025 -0.56 -15.20 71.42
C ALA A 1025 0.12 -15.96 72.57
N LEU A 1026 -0.24 -15.68 73.83
CA LEU A 1026 0.21 -16.45 75.00
C LEU A 1026 -0.21 -17.94 75.00
N VAL A 1027 -1.25 -18.31 74.24
CA VAL A 1027 -1.80 -19.67 74.19
C VAL A 1027 -1.42 -20.37 72.89
N ASN A 1028 -1.45 -19.66 71.77
CA ASN A 1028 -1.26 -20.21 70.43
C ASN A 1028 0.17 -19.98 69.87
N GLY A 1029 0.90 -19.00 70.40
CA GLY A 1029 2.08 -18.41 69.76
C GLY A 1029 1.72 -17.27 68.79
N CYS A 1030 2.76 -16.66 68.24
CA CYS A 1030 2.75 -16.12 66.88
C CYS A 1030 3.31 -17.26 65.98
#